data_AF-A0A674BJ00-F1
#
_entry.id   AF-A0A674BJ00-F1
#
_cell.length_a   1.000
_cell.length_b   1.000
_cell.length_c   1.000
_cell.angle_alpha   90.00
_cell.angle_beta   90.00
_cell.angle_gamma   90.00
#
_symmetry.space_group_name_H-M   'P 1'
#
loop_
_entity.id
_entity.type
_entity.pdbx_description
1 polymer ?
#
loop_
_entity_poly.entity_id
_entity_poly.type
_entity_poly.pdbx_seq_one_letter_code
_entity_poly.pdbx_strand_id
1 'polypeptide(L)'
;MTLELLKRLIQKESITNCTSLLQIHSKAQGIGSNARAVQHLGQDFEALKASCLERGQLFQDDLFDAIPASLGFKDLGPNSSKVRGIKWMRPMELTFNPQFIAGGATRTDICQGALGDCWLLAAIASLTLNKQVLSRVVPNGQSFDKDYAGIFHFEFWQFGEWVDVVVDDRLPTRVGELLFVHSAEDSEFWSALLEKAYAKLNGCYEALSGGSTTEGFEDFTGGIAEVHELRNAGPKLFKIIRKALSRGSLLGCSIDISNLADSEAITSSKLVRGHAYSLTGAELVSYRGDSLQLVRLRNPWGQVEWTGAWSDNSSEWYHVSDEDRARLLNKSEDGEFWMSFSDFLSQYSRLEICNLTPDTLSEDEYQNWSLSKFEGAWRKGSTAGGCRNFPNSFWQNPQFVLKLDEEDDDPDDDEAGCTFLVGLIQKNRRRMRKTGEDMQTIGFSIYEGQPVLQVHLNKNFFLRNASVARSETFINLREVCNRFCLPPGEYLIIPSTFQPNNNGDFCVRVFSEKQIVVEKGDIDERFRNLFGQLAGHVSVSVVAGIPFMHYGVSPGDDIITDGFSLVTCRNMVNLLDKDGSGMLGLVEFKILWIKIEKYLDLYREKDVDDSGQMSSAEMRIAVKDAGFSLNSSLHQIIVARYSEPGLTVDFDNFVGCLIRLETLFSELPLYTHTHTHTHTHTHTVVWIETVLIRFLFLHRNTQCI
;
A
#
# COMPACT_ATOMS: atom_id res chain seq x y z
N MET A 1 34.60 15.62 5.67
CA MET A 1 33.12 15.70 5.71
C MET A 1 32.72 16.06 7.14
N THR A 2 32.00 17.16 7.37
CA THR A 2 31.80 17.76 8.70
C THR A 2 30.76 17.02 9.54
N LEU A 3 30.97 16.99 10.86
CA LEU A 3 30.13 16.37 11.91
C LEU A 3 28.62 16.72 11.80
N GLU A 4 28.30 17.83 11.13
CA GLU A 4 26.96 18.32 10.83
C GLU A 4 26.16 17.43 9.87
N LEU A 5 26.82 16.82 8.88
CA LEU A 5 26.19 15.91 7.91
C LEU A 5 25.86 14.56 8.55
N LEU A 6 26.71 14.07 9.46
CA LEU A 6 26.48 12.84 10.20
C LEU A 6 25.30 13.00 11.18
N LYS A 7 25.20 14.16 11.85
CA LYS A 7 24.04 14.51 12.69
C LYS A 7 22.74 14.56 11.88
N ARG A 8 22.77 15.12 10.67
CA ARG A 8 21.59 15.16 9.78
C ARG A 8 21.16 13.78 9.26
N LEU A 9 22.11 12.85 9.05
CA LEU A 9 21.82 11.48 8.63
C LEU A 9 21.25 10.63 9.77
N ILE A 10 21.84 10.70 10.97
CA ILE A 10 21.33 10.03 12.17
C ILE A 10 19.95 10.57 12.56
N GLN A 11 19.72 11.87 12.40
CA GLN A 11 18.40 12.47 12.63
C GLN A 11 17.37 12.00 11.58
N LYS A 12 17.76 11.78 10.32
CA LYS A 12 16.88 11.21 9.29
C LYS A 12 16.49 9.75 9.55
N GLU A 13 17.42 8.91 9.97
CA GLU A 13 17.14 7.49 10.29
C GLU A 13 16.35 7.35 11.60
N SER A 14 16.66 8.16 12.63
CA SER A 14 15.90 8.20 13.88
C SER A 14 14.47 8.72 13.71
N ILE A 15 14.24 9.68 12.81
CA ILE A 15 12.89 10.16 12.43
C ILE A 15 12.08 9.07 11.71
N THR A 16 12.73 8.20 10.93
CA THR A 16 12.04 7.14 10.16
C THR A 16 11.56 5.99 11.08
N ASN A 17 12.32 5.65 12.12
CA ASN A 17 11.91 4.64 13.12
C ASN A 17 10.89 5.20 14.13
N CYS A 18 11.00 6.47 14.52
CA CYS A 18 9.98 7.15 15.33
C CYS A 18 8.64 7.28 14.61
N THR A 19 8.64 7.52 13.29
CA THR A 19 7.40 7.63 12.51
C THR A 19 6.66 6.29 12.41
N SER A 20 7.33 5.16 12.32
CA SER A 20 6.67 3.84 12.35
C SER A 20 6.02 3.50 13.69
N LEU A 21 6.68 3.83 14.82
CA LEU A 21 6.11 3.62 16.16
C LEU A 21 4.96 4.59 16.45
N LEU A 22 5.10 5.85 16.05
CA LEU A 22 4.02 6.84 16.12
C LEU A 22 2.85 6.45 15.24
N GLN A 23 3.07 5.91 14.03
CA GLN A 23 1.98 5.43 13.17
C GLN A 23 1.26 4.22 13.76
N ILE A 24 1.97 3.25 14.34
CA ILE A 24 1.33 2.08 14.98
C ILE A 24 0.50 2.52 16.20
N HIS A 25 1.06 3.40 17.05
CA HIS A 25 0.34 3.94 18.21
C HIS A 25 -0.83 4.84 17.80
N SER A 26 -0.66 5.65 16.74
CA SER A 26 -1.73 6.51 16.20
C SER A 26 -2.86 5.69 15.60
N LYS A 27 -2.55 4.63 14.83
CA LYS A 27 -3.53 3.66 14.31
C LYS A 27 -4.31 2.98 15.43
N ALA A 28 -3.63 2.58 16.52
CA ALA A 28 -4.29 1.99 17.69
C ALA A 28 -5.23 2.97 18.41
N GLN A 29 -4.99 4.29 18.27
CA GLN A 29 -5.88 5.36 18.73
C GLN A 29 -6.97 5.75 17.69
N GLY A 30 -7.11 4.98 16.61
CA GLY A 30 -8.10 5.20 15.56
C GLY A 30 -7.73 6.29 14.54
N ILE A 31 -6.51 6.84 14.57
CA ILE A 31 -6.04 7.80 13.57
C ILE A 31 -5.82 7.08 12.24
N GLY A 32 -6.37 7.64 11.16
CA GLY A 32 -6.46 7.03 9.83
C GLY A 32 -7.77 6.27 9.58
N SER A 33 -8.67 6.19 10.56
CA SER A 33 -10.03 5.66 10.37
C SER A 33 -10.96 6.69 9.73
N ASN A 34 -12.18 6.25 9.39
CA ASN A 34 -13.23 7.17 8.93
C ASN A 34 -13.46 8.30 9.95
N ALA A 35 -13.63 7.98 11.24
CA ALA A 35 -13.90 8.99 12.27
C ALA A 35 -12.74 9.98 12.54
N ARG A 36 -11.50 9.65 12.15
CA ARG A 36 -10.32 10.46 12.47
C ARG A 36 -9.26 10.34 11.39
N ALA A 37 -9.37 11.14 10.34
CA ALA A 37 -8.40 11.19 9.26
C ALA A 37 -7.01 11.67 9.71
N VAL A 38 -5.97 11.20 9.02
CA VAL A 38 -4.58 11.65 9.21
C VAL A 38 -4.42 13.05 8.62
N GLN A 39 -3.89 13.99 9.39
CA GLN A 39 -3.58 15.34 8.90
C GLN A 39 -2.43 15.28 7.89
N HIS A 40 -2.71 15.62 6.63
CA HIS A 40 -1.68 15.64 5.59
C HIS A 40 -0.64 16.72 5.90
N LEU A 41 0.64 16.33 5.94
CA LEU A 41 1.77 17.21 6.26
C LEU A 41 1.63 17.93 7.63
N GLY A 42 0.82 17.39 8.55
CA GLY A 42 0.58 17.97 9.86
C GLY A 42 -0.24 19.27 9.84
N GLN A 43 -0.98 19.55 8.76
CA GLN A 43 -1.88 20.70 8.69
C GLN A 43 -3.25 20.34 9.28
N ASP A 44 -3.72 21.17 10.21
CA ASP A 44 -5.04 21.07 10.83
C ASP A 44 -5.94 22.17 10.28
N PHE A 45 -7.02 21.80 9.59
CA PHE A 45 -7.94 22.73 8.94
C PHE A 45 -8.53 23.76 9.92
N GLU A 46 -9.08 23.31 11.04
CA GLU A 46 -9.77 24.18 12.00
C GLU A 46 -8.79 25.14 12.69
N ALA A 47 -7.61 24.64 13.07
CA ALA A 47 -6.58 25.49 13.69
C ALA A 47 -6.03 26.55 12.72
N LEU A 48 -5.79 26.17 11.46
CA LEU A 48 -5.30 27.09 10.44
C LEU A 48 -6.36 28.13 10.06
N LYS A 49 -7.63 27.71 9.93
CA LYS A 49 -8.76 28.60 9.67
C LYS A 49 -8.94 29.62 10.78
N ALA A 50 -9.00 29.17 12.04
CA ALA A 50 -9.12 30.05 13.21
C ALA A 50 -7.96 31.07 13.25
N SER A 51 -6.73 30.61 13.04
CA SER A 51 -5.55 31.48 13.03
C SER A 51 -5.56 32.53 11.92
N CYS A 52 -6.10 32.19 10.74
CA CYS A 52 -6.26 33.13 9.63
C CYS A 52 -7.36 34.17 9.90
N LEU A 53 -8.49 33.74 10.47
CA LEU A 53 -9.58 34.63 10.87
C LEU A 53 -9.14 35.61 11.96
N GLU A 54 -8.39 35.15 12.97
CA GLU A 54 -7.83 36.00 14.03
C GLU A 54 -6.88 37.06 13.49
N ARG A 55 -6.08 36.71 12.47
CA ARG A 55 -5.13 37.65 11.82
C ARG A 55 -5.78 38.53 10.76
N GLY A 56 -7.02 38.26 10.35
CA GLY A 56 -7.67 38.94 9.22
C GLY A 56 -6.92 38.74 7.90
N GLN A 57 -6.33 37.57 7.69
CA GLN A 57 -5.52 37.24 6.50
C GLN A 57 -6.08 35.99 5.81
N LEU A 58 -5.94 35.93 4.49
CA LEU A 58 -6.27 34.73 3.72
C LEU A 58 -5.13 33.71 3.81
N PHE A 59 -5.51 32.44 3.96
CA PHE A 59 -4.57 31.33 4.03
C PHE A 59 -3.73 31.24 2.75
N GLN A 60 -2.43 31.02 2.94
CA GLN A 60 -1.49 30.72 1.87
C GLN A 60 -0.83 29.40 2.24
N ASP A 61 -0.97 28.42 1.36
CA ASP A 61 -0.46 27.08 1.59
C ASP A 61 1.02 26.97 1.22
N ASP A 62 1.90 27.18 2.21
CA ASP A 62 3.36 27.10 2.04
C ASP A 62 3.85 25.68 1.68
N LEU A 63 2.99 24.67 1.79
CA LEU A 63 3.29 23.28 1.44
C LEU A 63 2.82 22.92 0.03
N PHE A 64 2.07 23.80 -0.63
CA PHE A 64 1.66 23.67 -2.03
C PHE A 64 1.54 25.04 -2.68
N ASP A 65 2.68 25.70 -2.84
CA ASP A 65 2.78 27.08 -3.31
C ASP A 65 2.15 27.32 -4.68
N ALA A 66 1.68 28.55 -4.91
CA ALA A 66 1.15 29.03 -6.18
C ALA A 66 2.28 29.30 -7.22
N ILE A 67 3.08 28.28 -7.53
CA ILE A 67 4.27 28.34 -8.39
C ILE A 67 4.26 27.25 -9.46
N PRO A 68 5.07 27.38 -10.54
CA PRO A 68 5.11 26.37 -11.60
C PRO A 68 5.46 24.95 -11.15
N ALA A 69 6.22 24.79 -10.06
CA ALA A 69 6.56 23.46 -9.52
C ALA A 69 5.34 22.67 -8.99
N SER A 70 4.27 23.37 -8.62
CA SER A 70 2.99 22.78 -8.21
C SER A 70 2.14 22.39 -9.41
N LEU A 71 2.36 23.00 -10.58
CA LEU A 71 1.75 22.58 -11.84
C LEU A 71 2.39 21.29 -12.37
N GLY A 72 3.72 21.18 -12.32
CA GLY A 72 4.38 20.00 -12.84
C GLY A 72 5.89 20.04 -12.83
N PHE A 73 6.49 19.10 -13.56
CA PHE A 73 7.92 18.84 -13.61
C PHE A 73 8.46 18.65 -15.03
N LYS A 74 7.63 18.36 -16.02
CA LYS A 74 8.03 18.15 -17.42
C LYS A 74 7.15 18.96 -18.38
N ASP A 75 5.98 18.46 -18.74
CA ASP A 75 5.06 19.10 -19.69
C ASP A 75 4.37 20.32 -19.07
N LEU A 76 4.17 20.32 -17.75
CA LEU A 76 3.70 21.45 -16.96
C LEU A 76 4.81 21.95 -16.00
N GLY A 77 6.07 21.63 -16.29
CA GLY A 77 7.21 22.11 -15.52
C GLY A 77 7.56 23.58 -15.77
N PRO A 78 8.44 24.18 -14.95
CA PRO A 78 8.82 25.60 -15.04
C PRO A 78 9.36 26.04 -16.41
N ASN A 79 9.98 25.14 -17.16
CA ASN A 79 10.58 25.41 -18.47
C ASN A 79 9.61 25.21 -19.65
N SER A 80 8.40 24.72 -19.39
CA SER A 80 7.42 24.44 -20.44
C SER A 80 6.81 25.71 -21.02
N SER A 81 6.60 25.74 -22.33
CA SER A 81 5.79 26.80 -22.95
C SER A 81 4.33 26.75 -22.47
N LYS A 82 3.84 25.57 -22.08
CA LYS A 82 2.46 25.37 -21.60
C LYS A 82 2.17 26.08 -20.28
N VAL A 83 3.18 26.45 -19.48
CA VAL A 83 2.95 27.17 -18.21
C VAL A 83 3.04 28.69 -18.34
N ARG A 84 3.42 29.22 -19.51
CA ARG A 84 3.53 30.66 -19.71
C ARG A 84 2.16 31.33 -19.62
N GLY A 85 2.13 32.48 -18.94
CA GLY A 85 0.92 33.29 -18.77
C GLY A 85 -0.10 32.72 -17.80
N ILE A 86 0.20 31.63 -17.10
CA ILE A 86 -0.65 31.13 -16.01
C ILE A 86 -0.55 32.08 -14.82
N LYS A 87 -1.70 32.41 -14.23
CA LYS A 87 -1.81 33.17 -12.98
C LYS A 87 -2.61 32.35 -11.98
N TRP A 88 -2.25 32.44 -10.70
CA TRP A 88 -3.02 31.83 -9.64
C TRP A 88 -3.97 32.89 -9.07
N MET A 89 -5.28 32.64 -9.16
CA MET A 89 -6.33 33.57 -8.74
C MET A 89 -7.30 32.88 -7.80
N ARG A 90 -7.87 33.59 -6.84
CA ARG A 90 -8.94 33.05 -5.99
C ARG A 90 -10.31 33.19 -6.66
N PRO A 91 -11.30 32.35 -6.31
CA PRO A 91 -12.68 32.49 -6.79
C PRO A 91 -13.28 33.90 -6.62
N MET A 92 -12.98 34.56 -5.50
CA MET A 92 -13.38 35.96 -5.22
C MET A 92 -12.81 36.99 -6.20
N GLU A 93 -11.75 36.64 -6.95
CA GLU A 93 -11.16 37.49 -7.98
C GLU A 93 -11.73 37.20 -9.38
N LEU A 94 -12.41 36.05 -9.55
CA LEU A 94 -12.95 35.58 -10.82
C LEU A 94 -14.44 35.90 -11.00
N THR A 95 -15.22 35.80 -9.92
CA THR A 95 -16.66 36.03 -9.94
C THR A 95 -17.12 36.82 -8.71
N PHE A 96 -18.28 37.50 -8.83
CA PHE A 96 -18.82 38.34 -7.76
C PHE A 96 -19.48 37.57 -6.62
N ASN A 97 -19.92 36.34 -6.87
CA ASN A 97 -20.62 35.52 -5.88
C ASN A 97 -20.13 34.06 -5.97
N PRO A 98 -18.88 33.77 -5.57
CA PRO A 98 -18.39 32.40 -5.59
C PRO A 98 -19.13 31.58 -4.54
N GLN A 99 -19.50 30.37 -4.93
CA GLN A 99 -20.18 29.38 -4.13
C GLN A 99 -19.31 28.14 -4.06
N PHE A 100 -19.26 27.50 -2.90
CA PHE A 100 -18.51 26.26 -2.76
C PHE A 100 -19.26 25.16 -3.51
N ILE A 101 -20.54 24.97 -3.17
CA ILE A 101 -21.48 24.07 -3.84
C ILE A 101 -22.78 24.86 -4.09
N ALA A 102 -23.26 24.90 -5.32
CA ALA A 102 -24.45 25.64 -5.74
C ALA A 102 -25.56 24.66 -6.18
N GLY A 103 -26.68 24.58 -5.44
CA GLY A 103 -27.78 23.68 -5.80
C GLY A 103 -27.55 22.19 -5.47
N GLY A 104 -26.49 21.89 -4.71
CA GLY A 104 -26.03 20.54 -4.39
C GLY A 104 -24.91 20.12 -5.32
N ALA A 105 -23.99 19.29 -4.85
CA ALA A 105 -22.85 18.87 -5.67
C ALA A 105 -23.34 17.87 -6.71
N THR A 106 -23.37 18.32 -7.95
CA THR A 106 -23.80 17.53 -9.09
C THR A 106 -22.64 17.36 -10.06
N ARG A 107 -22.86 16.54 -11.07
CA ARG A 107 -21.81 16.25 -12.07
C ARG A 107 -21.61 17.35 -13.10
N THR A 108 -22.59 18.25 -13.29
CA THR A 108 -22.41 19.42 -14.19
C THR A 108 -21.31 20.34 -13.68
N ASP A 109 -20.93 20.14 -12.42
CA ASP A 109 -19.87 20.83 -11.72
C ASP A 109 -18.48 20.34 -12.17
N ILE A 110 -18.40 19.37 -13.08
CA ILE A 110 -17.17 18.66 -13.47
C ILE A 110 -16.98 18.71 -14.99
N CYS A 111 -16.38 19.79 -15.47
CA CYS A 111 -15.90 19.95 -16.83
C CYS A 111 -14.39 19.75 -16.90
N GLN A 112 -13.91 18.99 -17.90
CA GLN A 112 -12.49 18.72 -18.08
C GLN A 112 -11.75 19.95 -18.58
N GLY A 113 -10.63 20.26 -17.91
CA GLY A 113 -9.70 21.29 -18.35
C GLY A 113 -8.60 20.73 -19.24
N ALA A 114 -7.45 21.42 -19.27
CA ALA A 114 -6.33 21.10 -20.16
C ALA A 114 -5.44 19.91 -19.70
N LEU A 115 -5.83 19.20 -18.63
CA LEU A 115 -5.08 18.08 -18.05
C LEU A 115 -5.62 16.73 -18.52
N GLY A 116 -4.72 15.74 -18.67
CA GLY A 116 -5.06 14.38 -19.08
C GLY A 116 -5.51 13.50 -17.92
N ASP A 117 -6.42 14.00 -17.09
CA ASP A 117 -6.90 13.38 -15.86
C ASP A 117 -8.40 13.02 -15.92
N CYS A 118 -8.95 12.84 -17.13
CA CYS A 118 -10.33 12.40 -17.37
C CYS A 118 -10.78 11.20 -16.51
N TRP A 119 -9.84 10.31 -16.17
CA TRP A 119 -10.04 9.17 -15.27
C TRP A 119 -10.49 9.59 -13.87
N LEU A 120 -9.93 10.68 -13.34
CA LEU A 120 -10.23 11.26 -12.03
C LEU A 120 -11.59 11.94 -12.06
N LEU A 121 -11.86 12.73 -13.12
CA LEU A 121 -13.16 13.40 -13.28
C LEU A 121 -14.31 12.41 -13.35
N ALA A 122 -14.12 11.28 -14.04
CA ALA A 122 -15.13 10.22 -14.08
C ALA A 122 -15.39 9.62 -12.70
N ALA A 123 -14.35 9.48 -11.87
CA ALA A 123 -14.50 9.05 -10.50
C ALA A 123 -15.25 10.10 -9.65
N ILE A 124 -14.92 11.39 -9.80
CA ILE A 124 -15.62 12.49 -9.10
C ILE A 124 -17.08 12.56 -9.56
N ALA A 125 -17.36 12.40 -10.86
CA ALA A 125 -18.72 12.43 -11.39
C ALA A 125 -19.56 11.29 -10.82
N SER A 126 -18.99 10.08 -10.73
CA SER A 126 -19.69 8.95 -10.11
C SER A 126 -19.87 9.14 -8.60
N LEU A 127 -18.95 9.84 -7.93
CA LEU A 127 -19.06 10.19 -6.51
C LEU A 127 -20.31 11.05 -6.24
N THR A 128 -20.67 11.96 -7.16
CA THR A 128 -21.89 12.79 -7.02
C THR A 128 -23.19 11.99 -6.98
N LEU A 129 -23.17 10.75 -7.47
CA LEU A 129 -24.33 9.84 -7.43
C LEU A 129 -24.58 9.29 -6.03
N ASN A 130 -23.56 9.23 -5.16
CA ASN A 130 -23.67 8.78 -3.79
C ASN A 130 -23.32 9.90 -2.81
N LYS A 131 -24.36 10.58 -2.30
CA LYS A 131 -24.23 11.72 -1.38
C LYS A 131 -23.46 11.39 -0.10
N GLN A 132 -23.56 10.16 0.40
CA GLN A 132 -22.85 9.74 1.62
C GLN A 132 -21.34 9.71 1.36
N VAL A 133 -20.91 9.02 0.30
CA VAL A 133 -19.49 8.96 -0.11
C VAL A 133 -18.98 10.35 -0.50
N LEU A 134 -19.79 11.17 -1.17
CA LEU A 134 -19.42 12.55 -1.50
C LEU A 134 -19.19 13.39 -0.26
N SER A 135 -20.10 13.34 0.72
CA SER A 135 -19.97 14.10 1.98
C SER A 135 -18.77 13.67 2.82
N ARG A 136 -18.26 12.47 2.56
CA ARG A 136 -17.03 11.95 3.16
C ARG A 136 -15.79 12.60 2.53
N VAL A 137 -15.72 12.66 1.21
CA VAL A 137 -14.58 13.25 0.48
C VAL A 137 -14.60 14.77 0.53
N VAL A 138 -15.80 15.37 0.49
CA VAL A 138 -16.05 16.81 0.50
C VAL A 138 -16.82 17.16 1.78
N PRO A 139 -16.12 17.46 2.89
CA PRO A 139 -16.77 17.78 4.16
C PRO A 139 -17.72 18.97 4.05
N ASN A 140 -18.88 18.84 4.72
CA ASN A 140 -19.90 19.89 4.80
C ASN A 140 -19.41 21.09 5.64
N GLY A 141 -20.04 22.25 5.43
CA GLY A 141 -19.77 23.46 6.24
C GLY A 141 -18.70 24.39 5.68
N GLN A 142 -18.15 24.08 4.51
CA GLN A 142 -17.25 24.94 3.75
C GLN A 142 -18.04 25.96 2.91
N SER A 143 -17.60 27.21 2.87
CA SER A 143 -18.29 28.31 2.18
C SER A 143 -17.34 29.47 1.87
N PHE A 144 -17.66 30.26 0.85
CA PHE A 144 -17.00 31.54 0.55
C PHE A 144 -17.60 32.73 1.31
N ASP A 145 -18.79 32.57 1.89
CA ASP A 145 -19.50 33.66 2.56
C ASP A 145 -19.20 33.70 4.06
N LYS A 146 -19.46 32.59 4.76
CA LYS A 146 -19.38 32.52 6.22
C LYS A 146 -18.02 32.00 6.68
N ASP A 147 -17.39 32.72 7.60
CA ASP A 147 -16.09 32.37 8.21
C ASP A 147 -15.00 32.09 7.16
N TYR A 148 -15.05 32.83 6.04
CA TYR A 148 -14.12 32.67 4.93
C TYR A 148 -12.72 33.16 5.30
N ALA A 149 -11.74 32.27 5.11
CA ALA A 149 -10.32 32.55 5.30
C ALA A 149 -9.47 32.07 4.11
N GLY A 150 -10.08 31.80 2.95
CA GLY A 150 -9.37 31.31 1.76
C GLY A 150 -8.73 29.93 1.93
N ILE A 151 -9.35 29.06 2.75
CA ILE A 151 -8.89 27.74 3.16
C ILE A 151 -10.04 26.73 3.05
N PHE A 152 -9.73 25.54 2.51
CA PHE A 152 -10.66 24.43 2.29
C PHE A 152 -9.95 23.11 2.60
N HIS A 153 -10.70 22.03 2.80
CA HIS A 153 -10.13 20.71 3.03
C HIS A 153 -10.99 19.58 2.44
N PHE A 154 -10.32 18.46 2.17
CA PHE A 154 -10.89 17.28 1.53
C PHE A 154 -10.26 16.02 2.10
N GLU A 155 -11.02 14.95 2.18
CA GLU A 155 -10.54 13.69 2.74
C GLU A 155 -10.40 12.64 1.63
N PHE A 156 -9.21 12.05 1.55
CA PHE A 156 -8.91 11.00 0.59
C PHE A 156 -8.44 9.75 1.31
N TRP A 157 -8.90 8.59 0.86
CA TRP A 157 -8.33 7.33 1.27
C TRP A 157 -6.97 7.14 0.59
N GLN A 158 -5.95 6.76 1.36
CA GLN A 158 -4.60 6.48 0.89
C GLN A 158 -4.08 5.21 1.54
N PHE A 159 -4.02 4.14 0.73
CA PHE A 159 -3.38 2.87 1.10
C PHE A 159 -3.89 2.30 2.44
N GLY A 160 -5.19 2.46 2.72
CA GLY A 160 -5.88 1.95 3.90
C GLY A 160 -5.89 2.88 5.10
N GLU A 161 -5.73 4.19 4.88
CA GLU A 161 -5.94 5.24 5.87
C GLU A 161 -6.66 6.42 5.21
N TRP A 162 -7.60 7.05 5.91
CA TRP A 162 -8.14 8.34 5.47
C TRP A 162 -7.18 9.48 5.81
N VAL A 163 -7.00 10.39 4.87
CA VAL A 163 -6.05 11.52 4.95
C VAL A 163 -6.80 12.81 4.65
N ASP A 164 -6.77 13.75 5.59
CA ASP A 164 -7.33 15.09 5.44
C ASP A 164 -6.31 16.03 4.80
N VAL A 165 -6.67 16.64 3.68
CA VAL A 165 -5.80 17.48 2.86
C VAL A 165 -6.36 18.90 2.82
N VAL A 166 -5.64 19.81 3.49
CA VAL A 166 -5.94 21.24 3.49
C VAL A 166 -5.34 21.91 2.27
N VAL A 167 -6.07 22.82 1.64
CA VAL A 167 -5.60 23.68 0.53
C VAL A 167 -6.09 25.11 0.69
N ASP A 168 -5.34 26.07 0.17
CA ASP A 168 -5.91 27.39 -0.11
C ASP A 168 -6.73 27.38 -1.41
N ASP A 169 -7.49 28.44 -1.68
CA ASP A 169 -8.36 28.54 -2.86
C ASP A 169 -7.72 29.22 -4.08
N ARG A 170 -6.39 29.38 -4.14
CA ARG A 170 -5.73 29.89 -5.34
C ARG A 170 -5.77 28.84 -6.44
N LEU A 171 -6.40 29.12 -7.58
CA LEU A 171 -6.54 28.18 -8.69
C LEU A 171 -5.73 28.65 -9.92
N PRO A 172 -5.12 27.74 -10.70
CA PRO A 172 -4.44 28.07 -11.94
C PRO A 172 -5.41 28.57 -13.02
N THR A 173 -5.14 29.75 -13.56
CA THR A 173 -5.98 30.39 -14.59
C THR A 173 -5.14 30.85 -15.78
N ARG A 174 -5.79 30.97 -16.93
CA ARG A 174 -5.24 31.60 -18.12
C ARG A 174 -6.29 32.53 -18.70
N VAL A 175 -5.94 33.81 -18.84
CA VAL A 175 -6.85 34.85 -19.37
C VAL A 175 -8.17 34.95 -18.56
N GLY A 176 -8.10 34.68 -17.25
CA GLY A 176 -9.27 34.76 -16.36
C GLY A 176 -10.15 33.50 -16.33
N GLU A 177 -9.83 32.47 -17.11
CA GLU A 177 -10.53 31.18 -17.09
C GLU A 177 -9.71 30.13 -16.33
N LEU A 178 -10.40 29.21 -15.64
CA LEU A 178 -9.77 28.08 -14.96
C LEU A 178 -9.08 27.16 -15.98
N LEU A 179 -7.86 26.73 -15.67
CA LEU A 179 -7.07 25.89 -16.58
C LEU A 179 -7.46 24.41 -16.50
N PHE A 180 -7.91 23.96 -15.33
CA PHE A 180 -8.20 22.57 -15.01
C PHE A 180 -9.70 22.37 -14.76
N VAL A 181 -10.09 21.45 -13.85
CA VAL A 181 -11.49 21.15 -13.58
C VAL A 181 -12.25 22.41 -13.18
N HIS A 182 -13.45 22.57 -13.72
CA HIS A 182 -14.36 23.67 -13.42
C HIS A 182 -15.82 23.23 -13.57
N SER A 183 -16.73 23.96 -12.94
CA SER A 183 -18.17 23.78 -13.13
C SER A 183 -18.63 24.44 -14.43
N ALA A 184 -19.70 23.90 -15.03
CA ALA A 184 -20.43 24.62 -16.07
C ALA A 184 -21.14 25.87 -15.52
N GLU A 185 -21.37 25.91 -14.21
CA GLU A 185 -21.81 27.10 -13.47
C GLU A 185 -20.57 27.89 -13.01
N ASP A 186 -20.35 29.07 -13.61
CA ASP A 186 -19.16 29.91 -13.37
C ASP A 186 -18.98 30.35 -11.90
N SER A 187 -20.03 30.19 -11.08
CA SER A 187 -20.00 30.54 -9.66
C SER A 187 -19.60 29.40 -8.73
N GLU A 188 -19.37 28.17 -9.20
CA GLU A 188 -19.14 27.00 -8.34
C GLU A 188 -17.72 26.42 -8.44
N PHE A 189 -17.10 26.11 -7.29
CA PHE A 189 -15.66 25.83 -7.21
C PHE A 189 -15.23 24.58 -6.42
N TRP A 190 -16.13 23.79 -5.83
CA TRP A 190 -15.72 22.61 -5.03
C TRP A 190 -14.91 21.59 -5.83
N SER A 191 -15.27 21.33 -7.09
CA SER A 191 -14.63 20.35 -7.95
C SER A 191 -13.19 20.76 -8.32
N ALA A 192 -12.98 22.03 -8.62
CA ALA A 192 -11.67 22.62 -8.88
C ALA A 192 -10.75 22.55 -7.65
N LEU A 193 -11.30 22.80 -6.46
CA LEU A 193 -10.57 22.71 -5.19
C LEU A 193 -10.26 21.26 -4.79
N LEU A 194 -11.19 20.34 -5.08
CA LEU A 194 -10.99 18.91 -4.87
C LEU A 194 -9.84 18.38 -5.73
N GLU A 195 -9.82 18.72 -7.03
CA GLU A 195 -8.72 18.40 -7.95
C GLU A 195 -7.39 18.96 -7.43
N LYS A 196 -7.37 20.22 -6.96
CA LYS A 196 -6.18 20.83 -6.35
C LYS A 196 -5.68 20.05 -5.14
N ALA A 197 -6.57 19.66 -4.23
CA ALA A 197 -6.20 18.89 -3.04
C ALA A 197 -5.63 17.51 -3.43
N TYR A 198 -6.21 16.88 -4.44
CA TYR A 198 -5.71 15.62 -4.97
C TYR A 198 -4.35 15.79 -5.69
N ALA A 199 -4.15 16.89 -6.41
CA ALA A 199 -2.87 17.28 -7.01
C ALA A 199 -1.80 17.50 -5.93
N LYS A 200 -2.14 18.18 -4.83
CA LYS A 200 -1.26 18.36 -3.67
C LYS A 200 -0.87 17.03 -3.05
N LEU A 201 -1.84 16.15 -2.83
CA LEU A 201 -1.61 14.81 -2.29
C LEU A 201 -0.64 13.99 -3.17
N ASN A 202 -0.70 14.15 -4.49
CA ASN A 202 0.19 13.50 -5.44
C ASN A 202 1.47 14.30 -5.77
N GLY A 203 1.58 15.52 -5.25
CA GLY A 203 2.73 16.41 -5.30
C GLY A 203 2.70 17.49 -6.38
N CYS A 204 1.89 17.37 -7.43
CA CYS A 204 1.64 18.41 -8.46
C CYS A 204 0.51 17.99 -9.41
N TYR A 205 -0.09 18.93 -10.15
CA TYR A 205 -1.13 18.64 -11.15
C TYR A 205 -0.66 17.64 -12.23
N GLU A 206 0.56 17.79 -12.76
CA GLU A 206 1.08 16.88 -13.79
C GLU A 206 1.17 15.41 -13.34
N ALA A 207 1.23 15.15 -12.03
CA ALA A 207 1.24 13.78 -11.51
C ALA A 207 -0.12 13.06 -11.65
N LEU A 208 -1.20 13.84 -11.89
CA LEU A 208 -2.54 13.32 -12.15
C LEU A 208 -2.72 12.87 -13.60
N SER A 209 -1.85 13.31 -14.52
CA SER A 209 -1.92 12.90 -15.92
C SER A 209 -1.70 11.39 -16.06
N GLY A 210 -2.64 10.69 -16.70
CA GLY A 210 -2.57 9.24 -16.94
C GLY A 210 -2.81 8.41 -15.67
N GLY A 211 -4.01 7.87 -15.56
CA GLY A 211 -4.46 6.98 -14.49
C GLY A 211 -5.70 6.18 -14.89
N SER A 212 -6.16 5.33 -13.98
CA SER A 212 -7.38 4.55 -14.12
C SER A 212 -8.47 5.10 -13.21
N THR A 213 -9.72 5.11 -13.67
CA THR A 213 -10.88 5.55 -12.86
C THR A 213 -11.01 4.74 -11.57
N THR A 214 -10.56 3.48 -11.57
CA THR A 214 -10.45 2.64 -10.37
C THR A 214 -9.60 3.27 -9.26
N GLU A 215 -8.51 3.97 -9.59
CA GLU A 215 -7.67 4.64 -8.60
C GLU A 215 -8.42 5.77 -7.90
N GLY A 216 -9.26 6.48 -8.65
CA GLY A 216 -10.10 7.55 -8.12
C GLY A 216 -11.20 6.96 -7.22
N PHE A 217 -11.85 5.88 -7.65
CA PHE A 217 -12.83 5.19 -6.81
C PHE A 217 -12.22 4.73 -5.49
N GLU A 218 -11.05 4.09 -5.51
CA GLU A 218 -10.37 3.63 -4.30
C GLU A 218 -10.03 4.80 -3.36
N ASP A 219 -9.50 5.90 -3.91
CA ASP A 219 -9.14 7.07 -3.11
C ASP A 219 -10.34 7.87 -2.59
N PHE A 220 -11.50 7.76 -3.23
CA PHE A 220 -12.72 8.44 -2.78
C PHE A 220 -13.58 7.58 -1.85
N THR A 221 -13.39 6.26 -1.84
CA THR A 221 -14.31 5.36 -1.13
C THR A 221 -13.63 4.47 -0.10
N GLY A 222 -12.32 4.23 -0.23
CA GLY A 222 -11.61 3.18 0.49
C GLY A 222 -11.97 1.75 0.06
N GLY A 223 -12.85 1.63 -0.93
CA GLY A 223 -13.33 0.37 -1.50
C GLY A 223 -12.30 -0.38 -2.31
N ILE A 224 -12.70 -1.53 -2.86
CA ILE A 224 -11.88 -2.34 -3.76
C ILE A 224 -12.46 -2.31 -5.16
N ALA A 225 -11.62 -1.96 -6.14
CA ALA A 225 -12.02 -1.90 -7.53
C ALA A 225 -11.62 -3.17 -8.28
N GLU A 226 -12.59 -3.85 -8.89
CA GLU A 226 -12.38 -4.92 -9.85
C GLU A 226 -12.63 -4.43 -11.29
N VAL A 227 -11.92 -4.99 -12.25
CA VAL A 227 -12.05 -4.64 -13.67
C VAL A 227 -12.46 -5.88 -14.46
N HIS A 228 -13.49 -5.75 -15.27
CA HIS A 228 -14.01 -6.79 -16.16
C HIS A 228 -13.81 -6.38 -17.62
N GLU A 229 -13.10 -7.20 -18.39
CA GLU A 229 -13.01 -7.04 -19.84
C GLU A 229 -14.30 -7.51 -20.52
N LEU A 230 -15.03 -6.59 -21.14
CA LEU A 230 -16.38 -6.87 -21.66
C LEU A 230 -16.38 -7.78 -22.89
N ARG A 231 -15.28 -7.80 -23.65
CA ARG A 231 -15.11 -8.70 -24.81
C ARG A 231 -15.11 -10.19 -24.43
N ASN A 232 -14.67 -10.49 -23.20
CA ASN A 232 -14.58 -11.84 -22.66
C ASN A 232 -15.48 -11.99 -21.43
N ALA A 233 -16.54 -11.19 -21.34
CA ALA A 233 -17.44 -11.18 -20.19
C ALA A 233 -18.03 -12.57 -19.93
N GLY A 234 -17.90 -13.05 -18.70
CA GLY A 234 -18.55 -14.28 -18.26
C GLY A 234 -20.08 -14.14 -18.25
N PRO A 235 -20.83 -15.25 -18.34
CA PRO A 235 -22.30 -15.23 -18.39
C PRO A 235 -22.94 -14.66 -17.11
N LYS A 236 -22.20 -14.64 -15.99
CA LYS A 236 -22.64 -14.12 -14.70
C LYS A 236 -22.49 -12.60 -14.56
N LEU A 237 -21.87 -11.90 -15.51
CA LEU A 237 -21.52 -10.47 -15.35
C LEU A 237 -22.74 -9.57 -15.07
N PHE A 238 -23.87 -9.81 -15.75
CA PHE A 238 -25.09 -9.03 -15.50
C PHE A 238 -25.60 -9.19 -14.06
N LYS A 239 -25.51 -10.41 -13.49
CA LYS A 239 -25.87 -10.66 -12.08
C LYS A 239 -24.91 -9.90 -11.15
N ILE A 240 -23.61 -9.92 -11.44
CA ILE A 240 -22.58 -9.18 -10.67
C ILE A 240 -22.89 -7.69 -10.67
N ILE A 241 -23.22 -7.10 -11.82
CA ILE A 241 -23.60 -5.68 -11.95
C ILE A 241 -24.81 -5.36 -11.07
N ARG A 242 -25.88 -6.18 -11.14
CA ARG A 242 -27.08 -5.97 -10.31
C ARG A 242 -26.76 -6.06 -8.82
N LYS A 243 -25.99 -7.07 -8.40
CA LYS A 243 -25.58 -7.27 -7.00
C LYS A 243 -24.71 -6.10 -6.50
N ALA A 244 -23.81 -5.60 -7.35
CA ALA A 244 -22.96 -4.46 -7.04
C ALA A 244 -23.77 -3.16 -6.86
N LEU A 245 -24.69 -2.88 -7.79
CA LEU A 245 -25.59 -1.71 -7.70
C LEU A 245 -26.49 -1.79 -6.46
N SER A 246 -27.06 -2.97 -6.16
CA SER A 246 -27.87 -3.16 -4.95
C SER A 246 -27.07 -3.06 -3.65
N ARG A 247 -25.74 -3.20 -3.71
CA ARG A 247 -24.82 -3.00 -2.58
C ARG A 247 -24.25 -1.56 -2.53
N GLY A 248 -24.77 -0.64 -3.35
CA GLY A 248 -24.30 0.75 -3.41
C GLY A 248 -22.91 0.93 -4.03
N SER A 249 -22.38 -0.08 -4.72
CA SER A 249 -21.06 -0.02 -5.38
C SER A 249 -21.07 1.04 -6.47
N LEU A 250 -19.91 1.66 -6.71
CA LEU A 250 -19.73 2.60 -7.82
C LEU A 250 -19.28 1.84 -9.06
N LEU A 251 -19.99 2.01 -10.17
CA LEU A 251 -19.67 1.34 -11.43
C LEU A 251 -19.28 2.35 -12.50
N GLY A 252 -18.11 2.14 -13.10
CA GLY A 252 -17.59 2.89 -14.23
C GLY A 252 -17.41 1.97 -15.44
N CYS A 253 -17.41 2.52 -16.65
CA CYS A 253 -17.08 1.77 -17.87
C CYS A 253 -16.47 2.69 -18.92
N SER A 254 -15.70 2.13 -19.84
CA SER A 254 -14.99 2.91 -20.84
C SER A 254 -14.83 2.17 -22.16
N ILE A 255 -14.57 2.94 -23.22
CA ILE A 255 -14.31 2.44 -24.56
C ILE A 255 -12.84 2.66 -24.89
N ASP A 256 -12.10 1.57 -25.10
CA ASP A 256 -10.67 1.63 -25.40
C ASP A 256 -10.41 2.34 -26.74
N ILE A 257 -9.35 3.14 -26.79
CA ILE A 257 -8.84 3.79 -28.00
C ILE A 257 -7.62 3.05 -28.52
N SER A 258 -7.52 2.92 -29.85
CA SER A 258 -6.32 2.39 -30.51
C SER A 258 -5.21 3.45 -30.62
N ASN A 259 -5.58 4.72 -30.76
CA ASN A 259 -4.66 5.85 -30.93
C ASN A 259 -5.07 7.00 -30.01
N LEU A 260 -4.09 7.75 -29.50
CA LEU A 260 -4.34 8.95 -28.67
C LEU A 260 -5.15 10.04 -29.39
N ALA A 261 -5.10 10.08 -30.73
CA ALA A 261 -5.89 11.00 -31.53
C ALA A 261 -7.40 10.69 -31.51
N ASP A 262 -7.78 9.47 -31.13
CA ASP A 262 -9.17 9.04 -31.00
C ASP A 262 -9.71 9.28 -29.58
N SER A 263 -8.93 9.89 -28.69
CA SER A 263 -9.39 10.30 -27.36
C SER A 263 -10.51 11.34 -27.52
N GLU A 264 -11.61 11.11 -26.82
CA GLU A 264 -12.84 11.93 -26.88
C GLU A 264 -13.51 11.97 -28.26
N ALA A 265 -13.16 11.06 -29.17
CA ALA A 265 -13.81 10.95 -30.47
C ALA A 265 -15.24 10.40 -30.32
N ILE A 266 -16.21 11.11 -30.89
CA ILE A 266 -17.62 10.74 -30.87
C ILE A 266 -17.91 9.76 -32.02
N THR A 267 -18.50 8.60 -31.71
CA THR A 267 -18.92 7.59 -32.69
C THR A 267 -20.18 8.03 -33.44
N SER A 268 -20.52 7.31 -34.53
CA SER A 268 -21.79 7.51 -35.24
C SER A 268 -23.03 7.28 -34.37
N SER A 269 -22.90 6.48 -33.31
CA SER A 269 -23.96 6.21 -32.33
C SER A 269 -23.97 7.19 -31.15
N LYS A 270 -23.15 8.25 -31.20
CA LYS A 270 -22.94 9.27 -30.15
C LYS A 270 -22.33 8.75 -28.84
N LEU A 271 -21.53 7.69 -28.90
CA LEU A 271 -20.67 7.29 -27.78
C LEU A 271 -19.30 7.95 -27.92
N VAL A 272 -18.65 8.25 -26.81
CA VAL A 272 -17.36 8.95 -26.74
C VAL A 272 -16.28 7.93 -26.40
N ARG A 273 -15.25 7.84 -27.25
CA ARG A 273 -14.13 6.91 -27.03
C ARG A 273 -13.08 7.51 -26.11
N GLY A 274 -12.35 6.65 -25.38
CA GLY A 274 -11.30 7.09 -24.46
C GLY A 274 -11.83 7.91 -23.28
N HIS A 275 -13.13 7.80 -23.02
CA HIS A 275 -13.86 8.52 -21.98
C HIS A 275 -14.56 7.50 -21.08
N ALA A 276 -14.78 7.89 -19.83
CA ALA A 276 -15.39 7.04 -18.82
C ALA A 276 -16.85 7.44 -18.58
N TYR A 277 -17.70 6.42 -18.43
CA TYR A 277 -19.13 6.50 -18.22
C TYR A 277 -19.48 5.86 -16.88
N SER A 278 -20.50 6.36 -16.20
CA SER A 278 -21.02 5.70 -15.00
C SER A 278 -22.12 4.72 -15.40
N LEU A 279 -22.13 3.52 -14.80
CA LEU A 279 -23.25 2.58 -14.92
C LEU A 279 -24.14 2.75 -13.69
N THR A 280 -25.35 3.24 -13.90
CA THR A 280 -26.26 3.72 -12.84
C THR A 280 -27.50 2.85 -12.62
N GLY A 281 -27.65 1.78 -13.40
CA GLY A 281 -28.81 0.89 -13.30
C GLY A 281 -28.64 -0.40 -14.11
N ALA A 282 -29.27 -1.46 -13.66
CA ALA A 282 -29.35 -2.73 -14.37
C ALA A 282 -30.67 -3.45 -14.06
N GLU A 283 -31.50 -3.64 -15.08
CA GLU A 283 -32.90 -4.02 -14.95
C GLU A 283 -33.27 -5.14 -15.92
N LEU A 284 -34.20 -5.99 -15.49
CA LEU A 284 -34.83 -7.00 -16.34
C LEU A 284 -36.21 -6.51 -16.73
N VAL A 285 -36.48 -6.43 -18.03
CA VAL A 285 -37.78 -6.01 -18.56
C VAL A 285 -38.39 -7.11 -19.42
N SER A 286 -39.72 -7.26 -19.38
CA SER A 286 -40.40 -8.15 -20.31
C SER A 286 -40.61 -7.42 -21.64
N TYR A 287 -39.95 -7.90 -22.70
CA TYR A 287 -40.05 -7.35 -24.04
C TYR A 287 -40.54 -8.45 -24.99
N ARG A 288 -41.74 -8.26 -25.55
CA ARG A 288 -42.37 -9.21 -26.51
C ARG A 288 -42.47 -10.66 -26.01
N GLY A 289 -42.60 -10.86 -24.69
CA GLY A 289 -42.72 -12.18 -24.06
C GLY A 289 -41.39 -12.77 -23.58
N ASP A 290 -40.26 -12.18 -23.96
CA ASP A 290 -38.93 -12.57 -23.50
C ASP A 290 -38.45 -11.64 -22.38
N SER A 291 -37.54 -12.14 -21.55
CA SER A 291 -36.86 -11.34 -20.52
C SER A 291 -35.61 -10.70 -21.13
N LEU A 292 -35.55 -9.38 -21.13
CA LEU A 292 -34.44 -8.60 -21.69
C LEU A 292 -33.65 -7.91 -20.58
N GLN A 293 -32.33 -8.00 -20.70
CA GLN A 293 -31.37 -7.34 -19.81
C GLN A 293 -31.04 -5.95 -20.34
N LEU A 294 -31.34 -4.92 -19.54
CA LEU A 294 -31.01 -3.53 -19.82
C LEU A 294 -30.02 -3.00 -18.80
N VAL A 295 -29.11 -2.16 -19.27
CA VAL A 295 -28.19 -1.38 -18.42
C VAL A 295 -28.37 0.09 -18.69
N ARG A 296 -28.29 0.90 -17.63
CA ARG A 296 -28.37 2.35 -17.69
C ARG A 296 -26.98 2.92 -17.54
N LEU A 297 -26.57 3.70 -18.52
CA LEU A 297 -25.30 4.38 -18.54
C LEU A 297 -25.51 5.88 -18.55
N ARG A 298 -24.51 6.58 -18.05
CA ARG A 298 -24.59 8.02 -17.85
C ARG A 298 -23.27 8.66 -18.27
N ASN A 299 -23.30 9.48 -19.31
CA ASN A 299 -22.19 10.27 -19.83
C ASN A 299 -21.92 11.46 -18.89
N PRO A 300 -20.76 11.56 -18.22
CA PRO A 300 -20.43 12.65 -17.29
C PRO A 300 -20.67 14.06 -17.82
N TRP A 301 -20.54 14.29 -19.13
CA TRP A 301 -20.80 15.60 -19.76
C TRP A 301 -22.24 16.12 -19.59
N GLY A 302 -23.18 15.27 -19.18
CA GLY A 302 -24.57 15.67 -19.02
C GLY A 302 -25.32 15.91 -20.34
N GLN A 303 -24.71 15.53 -21.45
CA GLN A 303 -25.21 15.66 -22.81
C GLN A 303 -24.53 14.58 -23.68
N VAL A 304 -24.98 14.43 -24.92
CA VAL A 304 -24.48 13.45 -25.90
C VAL A 304 -24.79 12.02 -25.44
N GLU A 305 -25.99 11.58 -25.81
CA GLU A 305 -26.57 10.28 -25.46
C GLU A 305 -26.57 9.29 -26.62
N TRP A 306 -26.60 8.00 -26.27
CA TRP A 306 -26.78 6.88 -27.19
C TRP A 306 -28.01 7.07 -28.08
N THR A 307 -27.86 6.79 -29.37
CA THR A 307 -28.93 6.96 -30.39
C THR A 307 -29.49 5.64 -30.92
N GLY A 308 -29.03 4.51 -30.40
CA GLY A 308 -29.52 3.19 -30.82
C GLY A 308 -30.78 2.75 -30.05
N ALA A 309 -31.01 1.43 -30.04
CA ALA A 309 -32.13 0.83 -29.32
C ALA A 309 -32.08 1.17 -27.83
N TRP A 310 -33.25 1.41 -27.23
CA TRP A 310 -33.46 1.81 -25.82
C TRP A 310 -32.99 3.22 -25.44
N SER A 311 -32.55 4.03 -26.40
CA SER A 311 -32.40 5.48 -26.21
C SER A 311 -33.73 6.14 -25.82
N ASP A 312 -33.70 7.36 -25.29
CA ASP A 312 -34.88 8.10 -24.82
C ASP A 312 -35.99 8.24 -25.87
N ASN A 313 -35.61 8.28 -27.15
CA ASN A 313 -36.52 8.42 -28.29
C ASN A 313 -36.78 7.10 -29.04
N SER A 314 -36.29 5.97 -28.51
CA SER A 314 -36.41 4.64 -29.12
C SER A 314 -37.85 4.15 -29.15
N SER A 315 -38.23 3.49 -30.24
CA SER A 315 -39.56 2.88 -30.42
C SER A 315 -39.78 1.63 -29.58
N GLU A 316 -38.71 1.03 -29.10
CA GLU A 316 -38.67 -0.23 -28.36
C GLU A 316 -39.42 -0.10 -27.03
N TRP A 317 -39.44 1.10 -26.45
CA TRP A 317 -40.23 1.47 -25.28
C TRP A 317 -41.75 1.32 -25.45
N TYR A 318 -42.27 1.23 -26.69
CA TYR A 318 -43.70 0.97 -26.92
C TYR A 318 -44.11 -0.49 -26.70
N HIS A 319 -43.15 -1.40 -26.57
CA HIS A 319 -43.39 -2.84 -26.45
C HIS A 319 -43.07 -3.41 -25.06
N VAL A 320 -42.75 -2.57 -24.09
CA VAL A 320 -42.62 -2.89 -22.66
C VAL A 320 -43.90 -2.51 -21.91
N SER A 321 -44.07 -3.03 -20.70
CA SER A 321 -45.21 -2.71 -19.84
C SER A 321 -45.27 -1.20 -19.55
N ASP A 322 -46.48 -0.65 -19.37
CA ASP A 322 -46.63 0.77 -19.01
C ASP A 322 -45.97 1.09 -17.66
N GLU A 323 -45.91 0.11 -16.75
CA GLU A 323 -45.27 0.21 -15.43
C GLU A 323 -43.75 0.33 -15.56
N ASP A 324 -43.10 -0.55 -16.33
CA ASP A 324 -41.66 -0.46 -16.59
C ASP A 324 -41.31 0.80 -17.39
N ARG A 325 -42.15 1.19 -18.35
CA ARG A 325 -41.94 2.43 -19.12
C ARG A 325 -41.98 3.64 -18.19
N ALA A 326 -42.95 3.73 -17.28
CA ALA A 326 -43.03 4.85 -16.34
C ALA A 326 -41.86 4.86 -15.34
N ARG A 327 -41.33 3.69 -14.98
CA ARG A 327 -40.21 3.54 -14.04
C ARG A 327 -38.85 3.82 -14.66
N LEU A 328 -38.63 3.40 -15.92
CA LEU A 328 -37.31 3.38 -16.54
C LEU A 328 -37.08 4.49 -17.57
N LEU A 329 -38.12 4.90 -18.29
CA LEU A 329 -37.98 5.90 -19.35
C LEU A 329 -38.05 7.31 -18.77
N ASN A 330 -36.91 7.98 -18.73
CA ASN A 330 -36.82 9.43 -18.62
C ASN A 330 -36.58 9.98 -20.04
N LYS A 331 -37.19 11.11 -20.39
CA LYS A 331 -36.96 11.77 -21.70
C LYS A 331 -36.35 13.14 -21.46
N SER A 332 -35.05 13.17 -21.27
CA SER A 332 -34.32 14.39 -20.99
C SER A 332 -32.93 14.27 -21.57
N GLU A 333 -32.44 15.31 -22.25
CA GLU A 333 -31.02 15.39 -22.57
C GLU A 333 -30.28 15.72 -21.28
N ASP A 334 -30.05 14.70 -20.48
CA ASP A 334 -29.36 14.80 -19.22
C ASP A 334 -28.07 14.01 -19.23
N GLY A 335 -27.75 13.27 -20.31
CA GLY A 335 -26.59 12.41 -20.51
C GLY A 335 -26.79 10.96 -20.06
N GLU A 336 -27.96 10.58 -19.53
CA GLU A 336 -28.29 9.22 -19.13
C GLU A 336 -29.15 8.52 -20.18
N PHE A 337 -28.85 7.25 -20.43
CA PHE A 337 -29.58 6.46 -21.42
C PHE A 337 -29.57 4.99 -21.04
N TRP A 338 -30.57 4.27 -21.53
CA TRP A 338 -30.59 2.81 -21.48
C TRP A 338 -30.02 2.22 -22.76
N MET A 339 -29.41 1.05 -22.63
CA MET A 339 -29.07 0.20 -23.76
C MET A 339 -29.24 -1.27 -23.38
N SER A 340 -29.34 -2.13 -24.39
CA SER A 340 -29.36 -3.57 -24.13
C SER A 340 -28.00 -4.02 -23.58
N PHE A 341 -27.99 -5.01 -22.69
CA PHE A 341 -26.74 -5.57 -22.17
C PHE A 341 -25.86 -6.14 -23.31
N SER A 342 -26.47 -6.67 -24.37
CA SER A 342 -25.75 -7.13 -25.56
C SER A 342 -25.05 -5.97 -26.28
N ASP A 343 -25.72 -4.82 -26.43
CA ASP A 343 -25.10 -3.64 -27.04
C ASP A 343 -23.96 -3.13 -26.16
N PHE A 344 -24.16 -3.10 -24.84
CA PHE A 344 -23.12 -2.72 -23.87
C PHE A 344 -21.84 -3.56 -24.05
N LEU A 345 -21.96 -4.89 -24.09
CA LEU A 345 -20.81 -5.79 -24.32
C LEU A 345 -20.13 -5.56 -25.67
N SER A 346 -20.87 -5.12 -26.68
CA SER A 346 -20.34 -4.87 -28.04
C SER A 346 -19.66 -3.51 -28.19
N GLN A 347 -20.15 -2.48 -27.49
CA GLN A 347 -19.71 -1.09 -27.66
C GLN A 347 -18.61 -0.72 -26.67
N TYR A 348 -18.68 -1.25 -25.44
CA TYR A 348 -17.74 -0.92 -24.37
C TYR A 348 -16.62 -1.97 -24.26
N SER A 349 -15.46 -1.53 -23.77
CA SER A 349 -14.29 -2.42 -23.62
C SER A 349 -14.14 -2.94 -22.20
N ARG A 350 -14.38 -2.09 -21.20
CA ARG A 350 -14.10 -2.38 -19.79
C ARG A 350 -15.23 -1.89 -18.90
N LEU A 351 -15.46 -2.65 -17.84
CA LEU A 351 -16.31 -2.29 -16.70
C LEU A 351 -15.46 -2.32 -15.44
N GLU A 352 -15.63 -1.33 -14.60
CA GLU A 352 -14.92 -1.12 -13.35
C GLU A 352 -15.96 -1.08 -12.23
N ILE A 353 -15.82 -1.94 -11.23
CA ILE A 353 -16.76 -2.02 -10.10
C ILE A 353 -15.98 -1.75 -8.83
N CYS A 354 -16.29 -0.66 -8.14
CA CYS A 354 -15.74 -0.35 -6.82
C CYS A 354 -16.73 -0.73 -5.72
N ASN A 355 -16.44 -1.84 -5.04
CA ASN A 355 -17.21 -2.30 -3.89
C ASN A 355 -16.81 -1.49 -2.66
N LEU A 356 -17.80 -0.93 -1.98
CA LEU A 356 -17.59 -0.11 -0.78
C LEU A 356 -17.25 -0.99 0.44
N THR A 357 -16.40 -0.46 1.33
CA THR A 357 -16.14 -1.09 2.62
C THR A 357 -17.30 -0.85 3.60
N PRO A 358 -17.48 -1.69 4.63
CA PRO A 358 -18.49 -1.48 5.67
C PRO A 358 -18.38 -0.10 6.33
N ASP A 359 -17.15 0.43 6.43
CA ASP A 359 -16.88 1.76 6.99
C ASP A 359 -17.49 2.93 6.18
N THR A 360 -17.94 2.68 4.95
CA THR A 360 -18.39 3.72 4.01
C THR A 360 -19.91 3.85 3.97
N LEU A 361 -20.67 2.81 4.34
CA LEU A 361 -22.13 2.80 4.37
C LEU A 361 -22.60 2.63 5.83
N SER A 362 -23.22 3.67 6.40
CA SER A 362 -23.63 3.70 7.81
C SER A 362 -24.99 3.05 8.10
N GLU A 363 -25.59 2.34 7.14
CA GLU A 363 -26.95 1.78 7.25
C GLU A 363 -26.91 0.24 7.21
N ASP A 364 -27.64 -0.38 8.15
CA ASP A 364 -27.81 -1.85 8.31
C ASP A 364 -28.49 -2.54 7.10
N GLU A 365 -28.66 -1.86 5.96
CA GLU A 365 -29.39 -2.35 4.78
C GLU A 365 -28.54 -3.19 3.82
N TYR A 366 -27.21 -3.23 3.98
CA TYR A 366 -26.31 -3.89 3.01
C TYR A 366 -25.51 -5.04 3.63
N GLN A 367 -25.40 -6.17 2.90
CA GLN A 367 -24.49 -7.26 3.26
C GLN A 367 -23.04 -6.77 3.21
N ASN A 368 -22.35 -6.82 4.34
CA ASN A 368 -21.02 -6.24 4.53
C ASN A 368 -19.90 -7.20 4.12
N TRP A 369 -18.96 -6.72 3.30
CA TRP A 369 -17.69 -7.41 3.04
C TRP A 369 -16.80 -7.40 4.30
N SER A 370 -16.20 -8.53 4.66
CA SER A 370 -15.13 -8.57 5.65
C SER A 370 -13.80 -8.13 5.02
N LEU A 371 -13.11 -7.16 5.60
CA LEU A 371 -11.84 -6.61 5.10
C LEU A 371 -10.67 -7.00 6.00
N SER A 372 -9.65 -7.65 5.41
CA SER A 372 -8.34 -7.86 6.04
C SER A 372 -7.24 -7.13 5.26
N LYS A 373 -6.36 -6.40 5.96
CA LYS A 373 -5.32 -5.53 5.36
C LYS A 373 -3.92 -5.89 5.87
N PHE A 374 -2.97 -6.02 4.96
CA PHE A 374 -1.57 -6.33 5.27
C PHE A 374 -0.60 -5.39 4.58
N GLU A 375 0.32 -4.81 5.33
CA GLU A 375 1.37 -3.95 4.78
C GLU A 375 2.66 -4.74 4.59
N GLY A 376 3.34 -4.48 3.46
CA GLY A 376 4.55 -5.18 3.09
C GLY A 376 5.50 -4.32 2.27
N ALA A 377 6.70 -4.84 2.08
CA ALA A 377 7.79 -4.13 1.42
C ALA A 377 8.65 -5.10 0.61
N TRP A 378 8.91 -4.76 -0.65
CA TRP A 378 9.97 -5.36 -1.45
C TRP A 378 11.25 -4.53 -1.28
N ARG A 379 12.32 -5.20 -0.86
CA ARG A 379 13.66 -4.63 -0.66
C ARG A 379 14.71 -5.47 -1.37
N LYS A 380 15.51 -4.82 -2.19
CA LYS A 380 16.61 -5.43 -2.95
C LYS A 380 17.55 -6.20 -2.02
N GLY A 381 17.87 -7.43 -2.41
CA GLY A 381 18.74 -8.33 -1.63
C GLY A 381 18.09 -8.98 -0.40
N SER A 382 16.81 -8.72 -0.14
CA SER A 382 16.08 -9.34 0.97
C SER A 382 14.73 -9.89 0.53
N THR A 383 13.72 -9.04 0.34
CA THR A 383 12.33 -9.46 0.07
C THR A 383 11.87 -9.23 -1.37
N ALA A 384 12.69 -8.60 -2.22
CA ALA A 384 12.37 -8.34 -3.63
C ALA A 384 12.70 -9.56 -4.52
N GLY A 385 11.93 -10.63 -4.35
CA GLY A 385 12.19 -11.95 -4.95
C GLY A 385 11.84 -12.08 -6.43
N GLY A 386 11.03 -11.18 -6.98
CA GLY A 386 10.50 -11.28 -8.35
C GLY A 386 9.41 -12.36 -8.47
N CYS A 387 8.82 -12.55 -9.65
CA CYS A 387 7.73 -13.52 -9.86
C CYS A 387 8.23 -14.98 -9.96
N ARG A 388 7.32 -15.94 -10.16
CA ARG A 388 7.61 -17.39 -10.22
C ARG A 388 8.64 -17.79 -11.29
N ASN A 389 8.85 -16.96 -12.31
CA ASN A 389 9.89 -17.15 -13.32
C ASN A 389 11.33 -17.08 -12.73
N PHE A 390 11.47 -16.58 -11.49
CA PHE A 390 12.73 -16.46 -10.76
C PHE A 390 12.76 -17.39 -9.54
N PRO A 391 12.78 -18.73 -9.71
CA PRO A 391 12.63 -19.68 -8.61
C PRO A 391 13.74 -19.61 -7.55
N ASN A 392 14.89 -19.02 -7.88
CA ASN A 392 15.99 -18.84 -6.93
C ASN A 392 15.70 -17.78 -5.86
N SER A 393 14.82 -16.81 -6.16
CA SER A 393 14.52 -15.66 -5.31
C SER A 393 13.03 -15.51 -4.99
N PHE A 394 12.12 -16.13 -5.77
CA PHE A 394 10.66 -16.02 -5.59
C PHE A 394 10.20 -16.33 -4.15
N TRP A 395 10.79 -17.34 -3.53
CA TRP A 395 10.45 -17.76 -2.18
C TRP A 395 10.77 -16.70 -1.12
N GLN A 396 11.62 -15.71 -1.42
CA GLN A 396 11.99 -14.63 -0.50
C GLN A 396 10.95 -13.50 -0.43
N ASN A 397 9.96 -13.49 -1.33
CA ASN A 397 8.88 -12.52 -1.26
C ASN A 397 8.08 -12.72 0.06
N PRO A 398 7.47 -11.65 0.60
CA PRO A 398 6.60 -11.77 1.76
C PRO A 398 5.47 -12.80 1.52
N GLN A 399 5.06 -13.52 2.56
CA GLN A 399 4.06 -14.58 2.49
C GLN A 399 2.95 -14.33 3.51
N PHE A 400 1.68 -14.34 3.07
CA PHE A 400 0.51 -14.04 3.92
C PHE A 400 -0.45 -15.22 3.95
N VAL A 401 -0.82 -15.69 5.15
CA VAL A 401 -1.69 -16.86 5.32
C VAL A 401 -3.15 -16.41 5.30
N LEU A 402 -3.93 -16.98 4.39
CA LEU A 402 -5.37 -16.77 4.22
C LEU A 402 -6.09 -18.04 4.70
N LYS A 403 -6.95 -17.92 5.71
CA LYS A 403 -7.82 -19.01 6.17
C LYS A 403 -9.26 -18.77 5.73
N LEU A 404 -9.83 -19.74 5.03
CA LEU A 404 -11.22 -19.75 4.57
C LEU A 404 -11.97 -20.81 5.37
N ASP A 405 -12.91 -20.40 6.23
CA ASP A 405 -13.60 -21.29 7.17
C ASP A 405 -15.06 -21.63 6.74
N GLU A 406 -15.79 -20.66 6.19
CA GLU A 406 -17.22 -20.78 5.85
C GLU A 406 -17.47 -20.57 4.35
N GLU A 407 -18.24 -21.48 3.73
CA GLU A 407 -18.74 -21.31 2.36
C GLU A 407 -19.79 -20.19 2.28
N ASP A 408 -19.97 -19.63 1.09
CA ASP A 408 -20.94 -18.57 0.86
C ASP A 408 -22.38 -19.11 0.95
N ASP A 409 -23.30 -18.34 1.57
CA ASP A 409 -24.70 -18.73 1.75
C ASP A 409 -25.60 -18.36 0.54
N ASP A 410 -25.04 -17.96 -0.60
CA ASP A 410 -25.80 -17.44 -1.74
C ASP A 410 -26.49 -18.59 -2.52
N PRO A 411 -27.84 -18.72 -2.47
CA PRO A 411 -28.55 -19.80 -3.13
C PRO A 411 -28.52 -19.71 -4.66
N ASP A 412 -28.07 -18.58 -5.22
CA ASP A 412 -27.95 -18.35 -6.66
C ASP A 412 -26.55 -18.65 -7.23
N ASP A 413 -25.59 -19.08 -6.39
CA ASP A 413 -24.25 -19.49 -6.83
C ASP A 413 -24.17 -21.00 -7.10
N ASP A 414 -23.83 -21.34 -8.35
CA ASP A 414 -23.69 -22.73 -8.81
C ASP A 414 -22.40 -23.43 -8.30
N GLU A 415 -21.53 -22.72 -7.58
CA GLU A 415 -20.23 -23.19 -7.11
C GLU A 415 -20.14 -23.10 -5.57
N ALA A 416 -20.02 -24.25 -4.90
CA ALA A 416 -19.76 -24.29 -3.47
C ALA A 416 -18.31 -23.86 -3.17
N GLY A 417 -18.13 -22.80 -2.40
CA GLY A 417 -16.83 -22.30 -1.99
C GLY A 417 -16.92 -20.97 -1.26
N CYS A 418 -15.76 -20.40 -0.94
CA CYS A 418 -15.62 -19.12 -0.27
C CYS A 418 -15.21 -18.06 -1.30
N THR A 419 -16.06 -17.06 -1.54
CA THR A 419 -15.77 -15.96 -2.46
C THR A 419 -14.98 -14.86 -1.76
N PHE A 420 -13.84 -14.51 -2.35
CA PHE A 420 -13.01 -13.42 -1.89
C PHE A 420 -12.31 -12.67 -3.04
N LEU A 421 -11.95 -11.42 -2.79
CA LEU A 421 -11.19 -10.56 -3.66
C LEU A 421 -9.83 -10.29 -3.02
N VAL A 422 -8.76 -10.41 -3.81
CA VAL A 422 -7.42 -10.02 -3.37
C VAL A 422 -6.97 -8.82 -4.17
N GLY A 423 -6.73 -7.70 -3.49
CA GLY A 423 -6.16 -6.47 -4.04
C GLY A 423 -4.72 -6.27 -3.59
N LEU A 424 -3.77 -6.22 -4.53
CA LEU A 424 -2.37 -5.88 -4.28
C LEU A 424 -2.08 -4.47 -4.80
N ILE A 425 -1.93 -3.52 -3.88
CA ILE A 425 -1.68 -2.09 -4.20
C ILE A 425 -0.24 -1.69 -3.91
N GLN A 426 0.43 -1.03 -4.85
CA GLN A 426 1.76 -0.42 -4.63
C GLN A 426 1.65 1.03 -4.17
N LYS A 427 2.42 1.41 -3.14
CA LYS A 427 2.31 2.72 -2.48
C LYS A 427 3.16 3.81 -3.14
N ASN A 428 2.65 5.05 -3.09
CA ASN A 428 3.38 6.30 -3.38
C ASN A 428 4.03 6.46 -4.77
N ARG A 429 3.71 5.63 -5.76
CA ARG A 429 4.38 5.65 -7.07
C ARG A 429 4.18 6.96 -7.86
N ARG A 430 2.99 7.57 -7.81
CA ARG A 430 2.71 8.84 -8.51
C ARG A 430 3.66 9.97 -8.09
N ARG A 431 3.98 10.06 -6.79
CA ARG A 431 4.95 11.05 -6.26
C ARG A 431 6.36 10.84 -6.80
N MET A 432 6.73 9.60 -7.13
CA MET A 432 8.05 9.23 -7.64
C MET A 432 8.20 9.50 -9.14
N ARG A 433 7.15 9.92 -9.87
CA ARG A 433 7.26 10.34 -11.28
C ARG A 433 8.19 11.54 -11.46
N LYS A 434 8.27 12.43 -10.46
CA LYS A 434 9.24 13.54 -10.43
C LYS A 434 10.69 13.05 -10.49
N THR A 435 10.98 11.85 -9.98
CA THR A 435 12.30 11.22 -10.02
C THR A 435 12.47 10.23 -11.18
N GLY A 436 11.51 10.17 -12.10
CA GLY A 436 11.53 9.29 -13.27
C GLY A 436 11.12 7.84 -13.01
N GLU A 437 10.60 7.53 -11.82
CA GLU A 437 10.03 6.21 -11.52
C GLU A 437 8.52 6.20 -11.83
N ASP A 438 8.02 5.08 -12.34
CA ASP A 438 6.59 4.87 -12.59
C ASP A 438 6.10 3.57 -11.92
N MET A 439 4.85 3.21 -12.15
CA MET A 439 4.26 1.96 -11.66
C MET A 439 5.10 0.75 -12.04
N GLN A 440 5.40 -0.10 -11.05
CA GLN A 440 6.07 -1.38 -11.31
C GLN A 440 5.06 -2.42 -11.77
N THR A 441 5.49 -3.36 -12.59
CA THR A 441 4.70 -4.54 -12.92
C THR A 441 4.58 -5.43 -11.69
N ILE A 442 3.38 -5.57 -11.14
CA ILE A 442 3.09 -6.31 -9.91
C ILE A 442 2.05 -7.42 -10.17
N GLY A 443 2.01 -8.39 -9.26
CA GLY A 443 1.05 -9.49 -9.28
C GLY A 443 1.25 -10.41 -8.07
N PHE A 444 0.37 -11.40 -7.91
CA PHE A 444 0.44 -12.32 -6.78
C PHE A 444 0.10 -13.76 -7.19
N SER A 445 0.47 -14.70 -6.33
CA SER A 445 0.15 -16.12 -6.49
C SER A 445 -0.37 -16.69 -5.18
N ILE A 446 -1.35 -17.58 -5.26
CA ILE A 446 -2.00 -18.23 -4.14
C ILE A 446 -1.66 -19.72 -4.19
N TYR A 447 -1.18 -20.28 -3.08
CA TYR A 447 -0.89 -21.70 -2.92
C TYR A 447 -1.75 -22.28 -1.82
N GLU A 448 -2.22 -23.52 -1.99
CA GLU A 448 -2.78 -24.31 -0.91
C GLU A 448 -1.64 -24.84 -0.03
N GLY A 449 -1.78 -24.79 1.29
CA GLY A 449 -0.75 -25.32 2.16
C GLY A 449 -1.14 -25.35 3.63
N GLN A 450 -0.79 -26.45 4.29
CA GLN A 450 -0.89 -26.65 5.74
C GLN A 450 0.31 -25.99 6.44
N PRO A 451 0.19 -24.78 7.03
CA PRO A 451 1.23 -24.10 7.78
C PRO A 451 1.34 -24.68 9.19
N VAL A 452 1.42 -26.01 9.33
CA VAL A 452 1.44 -26.63 10.66
C VAL A 452 2.81 -26.51 11.32
N LEU A 453 3.89 -26.20 10.57
CA LEU A 453 5.27 -26.18 11.11
C LEU A 453 6.25 -25.13 10.54
N GLN A 454 5.98 -24.49 9.39
CA GLN A 454 6.92 -23.53 8.79
C GLN A 454 6.26 -22.19 8.46
N VAL A 455 6.71 -21.15 9.17
CA VAL A 455 6.21 -19.77 9.11
C VAL A 455 6.57 -19.08 7.78
N HIS A 456 7.59 -19.57 7.09
CA HIS A 456 8.01 -19.08 5.78
C HIS A 456 8.47 -20.25 4.91
N LEU A 457 7.74 -20.50 3.82
CA LEU A 457 8.02 -21.62 2.93
C LEU A 457 9.28 -21.36 2.12
N ASN A 458 10.09 -22.41 1.97
CA ASN A 458 11.38 -22.34 1.28
C ASN A 458 11.24 -22.60 -0.23
N LYS A 459 12.35 -22.43 -0.95
CA LYS A 459 12.44 -22.68 -2.40
C LYS A 459 11.87 -24.03 -2.85
N ASN A 460 12.09 -25.11 -2.09
CA ASN A 460 11.67 -26.44 -2.50
C ASN A 460 10.15 -26.60 -2.52
N PHE A 461 9.43 -25.91 -1.65
CA PHE A 461 7.98 -25.90 -1.65
C PHE A 461 7.44 -25.37 -2.98
N PHE A 462 7.90 -24.18 -3.40
CA PHE A 462 7.39 -23.54 -4.61
C PHE A 462 7.78 -24.27 -5.90
N LEU A 463 8.89 -25.01 -5.89
CA LEU A 463 9.27 -25.87 -7.02
C LEU A 463 8.39 -27.12 -7.16
N ARG A 464 7.86 -27.64 -6.05
CA ARG A 464 7.07 -28.89 -6.03
C ARG A 464 5.57 -28.63 -6.14
N ASN A 465 5.11 -27.47 -5.68
CA ASN A 465 3.69 -27.13 -5.66
C ASN A 465 3.34 -26.13 -6.76
N ALA A 466 2.20 -26.35 -7.41
CA ALA A 466 1.58 -25.39 -8.32
C ALA A 466 0.73 -24.39 -7.52
N SER A 467 0.59 -23.18 -8.04
CA SER A 467 -0.35 -22.20 -7.49
C SER A 467 -1.79 -22.65 -7.79
N VAL A 468 -2.66 -22.62 -6.80
CA VAL A 468 -4.10 -22.91 -6.97
C VAL A 468 -4.84 -21.76 -7.65
N ALA A 469 -4.39 -20.53 -7.38
CA ALA A 469 -4.88 -19.32 -8.01
C ALA A 469 -3.74 -18.31 -8.14
N ARG A 470 -3.92 -17.30 -8.98
CA ARG A 470 -2.94 -16.22 -9.20
C ARG A 470 -3.63 -15.02 -9.83
N SER A 471 -3.00 -13.85 -9.74
CA SER A 471 -3.43 -12.73 -10.55
C SER A 471 -3.38 -13.11 -12.04
N GLU A 472 -4.41 -12.76 -12.81
CA GLU A 472 -4.54 -13.14 -14.22
C GLU A 472 -3.33 -12.69 -15.04
N THR A 473 -2.88 -11.45 -14.80
CA THR A 473 -1.71 -10.87 -15.44
C THR A 473 -0.86 -10.11 -14.44
N PHE A 474 0.45 -10.05 -14.72
CA PHE A 474 1.35 -9.11 -14.07
C PHE A 474 1.30 -7.82 -14.86
N ILE A 475 0.81 -6.74 -14.26
CA ILE A 475 0.54 -5.48 -14.94
C ILE A 475 1.09 -4.30 -14.15
N ASN A 476 1.46 -3.23 -14.85
CA ASN A 476 1.98 -1.98 -14.29
C ASN A 476 0.85 -1.02 -13.88
N LEU A 477 -0.11 -1.52 -13.11
CA LEU A 477 -1.17 -0.70 -12.50
C LEU A 477 -0.84 -0.39 -11.04
N ARG A 478 -1.51 0.61 -10.48
CA ARG A 478 -1.41 0.94 -9.06
C ARG A 478 -1.86 -0.23 -8.17
N GLU A 479 -2.95 -0.88 -8.55
CA GLU A 479 -3.50 -2.05 -7.85
C GLU A 479 -3.82 -3.15 -8.87
N VAL A 480 -3.57 -4.40 -8.46
CA VAL A 480 -4.01 -5.60 -9.17
C VAL A 480 -5.00 -6.32 -8.29
N CYS A 481 -6.25 -6.41 -8.75
CA CYS A 481 -7.35 -7.06 -8.05
C CYS A 481 -7.91 -8.22 -8.88
N ASN A 482 -8.12 -9.37 -8.24
CA ASN A 482 -8.84 -10.49 -8.84
C ASN A 482 -9.79 -11.13 -7.82
N ARG A 483 -10.93 -11.60 -8.32
CA ARG A 483 -11.94 -12.37 -7.59
C ARG A 483 -11.62 -13.86 -7.68
N PHE A 484 -11.78 -14.57 -6.57
CA PHE A 484 -11.59 -16.01 -6.47
C PHE A 484 -12.74 -16.65 -5.70
N CYS A 485 -13.02 -17.90 -6.03
CA CYS A 485 -13.82 -18.81 -5.23
C CYS A 485 -12.98 -20.06 -5.00
N LEU A 486 -12.63 -20.36 -3.75
CA LEU A 486 -11.84 -21.53 -3.36
C LEU A 486 -12.56 -22.28 -2.24
N PRO A 487 -12.38 -23.61 -2.13
CA PRO A 487 -12.97 -24.37 -1.04
C PRO A 487 -12.40 -23.93 0.32
N PRO A 488 -13.11 -24.18 1.43
CA PRO A 488 -12.59 -23.94 2.78
C PRO A 488 -11.22 -24.60 2.99
N GLY A 489 -10.28 -23.86 3.58
CA GLY A 489 -8.89 -24.31 3.72
C GLY A 489 -7.92 -23.18 4.03
N GLU A 490 -6.63 -23.55 4.10
CA GLU A 490 -5.53 -22.64 4.38
C GLU A 490 -4.69 -22.41 3.13
N TYR A 491 -4.49 -21.14 2.81
CA TYR A 491 -3.87 -20.66 1.60
C TYR A 491 -2.75 -19.66 1.91
N LEU A 492 -1.84 -19.48 0.97
CA LEU A 492 -0.71 -18.58 1.07
C LEU A 492 -0.66 -17.63 -0.11
N ILE A 493 -0.80 -16.33 0.16
CA ILE A 493 -0.70 -15.26 -0.83
C ILE A 493 0.75 -14.76 -0.89
N ILE A 494 1.34 -14.83 -2.09
CA ILE A 494 2.71 -14.37 -2.38
C ILE A 494 2.64 -13.15 -3.32
N PRO A 495 2.64 -11.91 -2.79
CA PRO A 495 2.74 -10.71 -3.61
C PRO A 495 4.17 -10.46 -4.07
N SER A 496 4.34 -10.15 -5.36
CA SER A 496 5.65 -9.93 -5.96
C SER A 496 5.60 -8.89 -7.08
N THR A 497 6.74 -8.28 -7.33
CA THR A 497 7.02 -7.60 -8.59
C THR A 497 7.37 -8.63 -9.67
N PHE A 498 7.21 -8.28 -10.95
CA PHE A 498 7.57 -9.19 -12.03
C PHE A 498 9.07 -9.52 -12.02
N GLN A 499 9.92 -8.48 -11.98
CA GLN A 499 11.38 -8.61 -11.91
C GLN A 499 11.88 -8.56 -10.46
N PRO A 500 12.90 -9.36 -10.09
CA PRO A 500 13.52 -9.29 -8.76
C PRO A 500 14.28 -7.97 -8.56
N ASN A 501 14.64 -7.69 -7.31
CA ASN A 501 15.44 -6.52 -6.88
C ASN A 501 14.77 -5.15 -7.06
N ASN A 502 13.48 -5.13 -7.37
CA ASN A 502 12.69 -3.90 -7.41
C ASN A 502 12.22 -3.52 -6.01
N ASN A 503 12.59 -2.32 -5.56
CA ASN A 503 12.13 -1.77 -4.29
C ASN A 503 10.70 -1.25 -4.42
N GLY A 504 9.91 -1.42 -3.37
CA GLY A 504 8.56 -0.86 -3.29
C GLY A 504 7.88 -1.18 -1.97
N ASP A 505 6.95 -0.32 -1.58
CA ASP A 505 6.02 -0.61 -0.50
C ASP A 505 4.68 -1.01 -1.11
N PHE A 506 3.99 -1.94 -0.47
CA PHE A 506 2.70 -2.43 -0.95
C PHE A 506 1.74 -2.70 0.20
N CYS A 507 0.49 -2.90 -0.15
CA CYS A 507 -0.54 -3.40 0.74
C CYS A 507 -1.31 -4.53 0.03
N VAL A 508 -1.61 -5.61 0.75
CA VAL A 508 -2.54 -6.65 0.32
C VAL A 508 -3.84 -6.43 1.08
N ARG A 509 -4.94 -6.39 0.36
CA ARG A 509 -6.30 -6.29 0.90
C ARG A 509 -7.06 -7.54 0.48
N VAL A 510 -7.72 -8.19 1.43
CA VAL A 510 -8.59 -9.32 1.15
C VAL A 510 -10.00 -8.97 1.59
N PHE A 511 -10.93 -9.02 0.66
CA PHE A 511 -12.35 -8.81 0.90
C PHE A 511 -13.07 -10.14 0.75
N SER A 512 -13.85 -10.57 1.73
CA SER A 512 -14.61 -11.83 1.69
C SER A 512 -16.07 -11.62 2.07
N GLU A 513 -16.97 -12.44 1.53
CA GLU A 513 -18.39 -12.38 1.92
C GLU A 513 -18.60 -12.85 3.36
N LYS A 514 -17.77 -13.79 3.83
CA LYS A 514 -17.72 -14.28 5.21
C LYS A 514 -16.50 -13.76 5.96
N GLN A 515 -16.48 -13.87 7.28
CA GLN A 515 -15.31 -13.46 8.06
C GLN A 515 -14.16 -14.45 7.82
N ILE A 516 -13.01 -13.92 7.42
CA ILE A 516 -11.79 -14.71 7.21
C ILE A 516 -10.74 -14.32 8.26
N VAL A 517 -9.95 -15.31 8.71
CA VAL A 517 -8.77 -15.04 9.52
C VAL A 517 -7.57 -15.02 8.60
N VAL A 518 -6.95 -13.86 8.45
CA VAL A 518 -5.73 -13.73 7.66
C VAL A 518 -4.60 -13.34 8.61
N GLU A 519 -3.65 -14.25 8.78
CA GLU A 519 -2.50 -14.03 9.63
C GLU A 519 -1.30 -13.69 8.76
N LYS A 520 -0.59 -12.61 9.13
CA LYS A 520 0.80 -12.49 8.69
C LYS A 520 1.51 -13.72 9.24
N GLY A 521 2.32 -14.41 8.43
CA GLY A 521 3.14 -15.54 8.88
C GLY A 521 4.18 -15.08 9.92
N ASP A 522 3.74 -14.61 11.08
CA ASP A 522 4.50 -13.96 12.12
C ASP A 522 3.96 -14.43 13.48
N ILE A 523 4.69 -15.41 14.02
CA ILE A 523 4.80 -15.79 15.45
C ILE A 523 3.55 -16.47 16.03
N ASP A 524 3.62 -17.81 16.12
CA ASP A 524 2.66 -18.70 16.78
C ASP A 524 2.20 -18.11 18.14
N GLU A 525 0.91 -18.23 18.42
CA GLU A 525 0.27 -17.85 19.68
C GLU A 525 0.93 -18.53 20.89
N ARG A 526 1.50 -19.73 20.71
CA ARG A 526 2.34 -20.37 21.74
C ARG A 526 3.62 -19.58 22.06
N PHE A 527 4.28 -19.02 21.05
CA PHE A 527 5.47 -18.18 21.25
C PHE A 527 5.11 -16.80 21.78
N ARG A 528 3.93 -16.25 21.43
CA ARG A 528 3.39 -15.03 22.05
C ARG A 528 3.06 -15.24 23.52
N ASN A 529 2.47 -16.38 23.88
CA ASN A 529 2.20 -16.74 25.27
C ASN A 529 3.49 -16.96 26.06
N LEU A 530 4.49 -17.62 25.45
CA LEU A 530 5.82 -17.76 26.03
C LEU A 530 6.49 -16.40 26.25
N PHE A 531 6.48 -15.52 25.25
CA PHE A 531 7.02 -14.16 25.36
C PHE A 531 6.24 -13.32 26.39
N GLY A 532 4.91 -13.42 26.43
CA GLY A 532 4.05 -12.68 27.35
C GLY A 532 4.27 -13.06 28.81
N GLN A 533 4.52 -14.34 29.09
CA GLN A 533 4.93 -14.81 30.43
C GLN A 533 6.31 -14.28 30.85
N LEU A 534 7.18 -13.95 29.89
CA LEU A 534 8.58 -13.54 30.12
C LEU A 534 8.77 -12.02 30.20
N ALA A 535 8.03 -11.26 29.39
CA ALA A 535 8.22 -9.82 29.20
C ALA A 535 7.35 -8.94 30.12
N GLY A 536 6.57 -9.56 31.01
CA GLY A 536 5.64 -8.83 31.90
C GLY A 536 4.62 -7.96 31.17
N HIS A 537 4.43 -8.19 29.86
CA HIS A 537 3.50 -7.60 28.88
C HIS A 537 4.09 -6.83 27.67
N VAL A 538 5.37 -6.40 27.62
CA VAL A 538 5.79 -5.54 26.47
C VAL A 538 7.20 -5.79 25.89
N SER A 539 8.24 -5.99 26.70
CA SER A 539 9.61 -6.15 26.18
C SER A 539 10.53 -6.94 27.14
N VAL A 540 11.57 -7.58 26.60
CA VAL A 540 12.57 -8.31 27.41
C VAL A 540 13.77 -7.41 27.66
N SER A 541 14.04 -7.11 28.94
CA SER A 541 15.27 -6.44 29.38
C SER A 541 16.44 -7.42 29.51
N VAL A 542 17.68 -6.92 29.32
CA VAL A 542 18.94 -7.63 29.56
C VAL A 542 18.96 -8.37 30.91
N VAL A 543 18.25 -7.85 31.92
CA VAL A 543 18.22 -8.41 33.29
C VAL A 543 17.11 -9.44 33.48
N ALA A 544 16.02 -9.38 32.70
CA ALA A 544 14.87 -10.27 32.81
C ALA A 544 14.95 -11.49 31.88
N GLY A 545 15.76 -11.44 30.81
CA GLY A 545 15.98 -12.57 29.89
C GLY A 545 17.00 -13.62 30.38
N ILE A 546 17.74 -13.32 31.45
CA ILE A 546 18.81 -14.17 32.01
C ILE A 546 18.28 -15.55 32.47
N PRO A 547 17.13 -15.67 33.18
CA PRO A 547 16.69 -16.97 33.71
C PRO A 547 16.24 -17.96 32.63
N PHE A 548 15.81 -17.51 31.44
CA PHE A 548 15.26 -18.39 30.40
C PHE A 548 16.29 -18.81 29.34
N MET A 549 17.31 -17.98 29.08
CA MET A 549 18.48 -18.41 28.32
C MET A 549 19.18 -19.63 28.96
N HIS A 550 19.00 -19.82 30.28
CA HIS A 550 19.39 -21.04 31.01
C HIS A 550 18.37 -22.20 30.89
N TYR A 551 17.10 -21.93 30.57
CA TYR A 551 16.03 -22.94 30.56
C TYR A 551 15.81 -23.54 29.16
N GLY A 552 15.95 -22.73 28.10
CA GLY A 552 15.87 -23.16 26.70
C GLY A 552 17.09 -23.96 26.23
N VAL A 553 18.25 -23.70 26.85
CA VAL A 553 19.43 -24.56 26.80
C VAL A 553 19.40 -25.44 28.06
N SER A 554 18.34 -26.22 28.24
CA SER A 554 18.38 -27.27 29.26
C SER A 554 19.59 -28.15 28.95
N PRO A 555 20.43 -28.50 29.94
CA PRO A 555 21.53 -29.43 29.73
C PRO A 555 20.92 -30.79 29.41
N GLY A 556 20.76 -31.09 28.11
CA GLY A 556 21.01 -32.45 27.67
C GLY A 556 22.47 -32.74 27.98
N ASP A 557 22.80 -33.99 28.31
CA ASP A 557 24.11 -34.45 28.80
C ASP A 557 25.30 -34.16 27.85
N ASP A 558 25.09 -33.40 26.77
CA ASP A 558 25.97 -33.23 25.61
C ASP A 558 26.62 -31.83 25.52
N ILE A 559 26.25 -30.82 26.34
CA ILE A 559 26.87 -29.47 26.28
C ILE A 559 27.15 -28.94 27.69
N ILE A 560 28.40 -28.51 27.93
CA ILE A 560 28.82 -27.89 29.18
C ILE A 560 28.64 -26.37 29.06
N THR A 561 27.60 -25.82 29.72
CA THR A 561 27.38 -24.37 29.78
C THR A 561 26.70 -23.95 31.08
N ASP A 562 27.18 -22.86 31.68
CA ASP A 562 26.54 -22.16 32.79
C ASP A 562 25.52 -21.10 32.29
N GLY A 563 25.06 -21.21 31.04
CA GLY A 563 24.20 -20.22 30.37
C GLY A 563 24.97 -19.06 29.74
N PHE A 564 24.23 -18.04 29.26
CA PHE A 564 24.83 -16.87 28.62
C PHE A 564 25.25 -15.80 29.64
N SER A 565 26.48 -15.29 29.49
CA SER A 565 26.98 -14.22 30.36
C SER A 565 26.29 -12.88 30.05
N LEU A 566 26.30 -11.97 31.03
CA LEU A 566 25.79 -10.60 30.87
C LEU A 566 26.43 -9.85 29.68
N VAL A 567 27.68 -10.18 29.36
CA VAL A 567 28.40 -9.58 28.23
C VAL A 567 27.82 -10.09 26.91
N THR A 568 27.61 -11.40 26.79
CA THR A 568 26.98 -12.02 25.61
C THR A 568 25.54 -11.53 25.43
N CYS A 569 24.74 -11.50 26.49
CA CYS A 569 23.37 -10.97 26.46
C CYS A 569 23.33 -9.51 25.97
N ARG A 570 24.24 -8.66 26.44
CA ARG A 570 24.35 -7.27 25.95
C ARG A 570 24.72 -7.20 24.47
N ASN A 571 25.64 -8.04 24.01
CA ASN A 571 26.00 -8.10 22.60
C ASN A 571 24.81 -8.55 21.72
N MET A 572 24.03 -9.52 22.19
CA MET A 572 22.82 -10.00 21.49
C MET A 572 21.77 -8.90 21.37
N VAL A 573 21.52 -8.16 22.46
CA VAL A 573 20.60 -7.01 22.45
C VAL A 573 21.13 -5.96 21.48
N ASN A 574 22.39 -5.53 21.61
CA ASN A 574 22.96 -4.51 20.72
C ASN A 574 22.93 -4.87 19.23
N LEU A 575 22.98 -6.15 18.87
CA LEU A 575 22.89 -6.58 17.48
C LEU A 575 21.48 -6.42 16.90
N LEU A 576 20.45 -6.59 17.73
CA LEU A 576 19.05 -6.76 17.30
C LEU A 576 18.14 -5.60 17.71
N ASP A 577 18.56 -4.81 18.70
CA ASP A 577 17.95 -3.57 19.16
C ASP A 577 18.11 -2.48 18.07
N LYS A 578 17.20 -2.51 17.10
CA LYS A 578 17.20 -1.55 15.99
C LYS A 578 16.49 -0.25 16.35
N ASP A 579 15.72 -0.24 17.44
CA ASP A 579 14.98 0.90 17.93
C ASP A 579 15.73 1.70 19.02
N GLY A 580 16.87 1.18 19.50
CA GLY A 580 17.73 1.81 20.50
C GLY A 580 17.13 1.80 21.90
N SER A 581 16.16 0.93 22.15
CA SER A 581 15.41 0.84 23.42
C SER A 581 16.22 0.20 24.55
N GLY A 582 17.34 -0.46 24.24
CA GLY A 582 18.10 -1.30 25.16
C GLY A 582 17.36 -2.58 25.55
N MET A 583 16.29 -2.93 24.83
CA MET A 583 15.41 -4.07 25.09
C MET A 583 15.11 -4.83 23.79
N LEU A 584 14.56 -6.04 23.88
CA LEU A 584 14.11 -6.80 22.71
C LEU A 584 12.58 -6.88 22.70
N GLY A 585 11.97 -6.37 21.64
CA GLY A 585 10.56 -6.61 21.33
C GLY A 585 10.30 -8.05 20.87
N LEU A 586 9.03 -8.44 20.74
CA LEU A 586 8.63 -9.81 20.36
C LEU A 586 9.29 -10.30 19.06
N VAL A 587 9.35 -9.42 18.05
CA VAL A 587 9.91 -9.76 16.74
C VAL A 587 11.44 -9.91 16.81
N GLU A 588 12.12 -9.02 17.52
CA GLU A 588 13.57 -9.03 17.69
C GLU A 588 14.01 -10.22 18.53
N PHE A 589 13.26 -10.53 19.60
CA PHE A 589 13.48 -11.71 20.42
C PHE A 589 13.31 -13.00 19.63
N LYS A 590 12.33 -13.10 18.73
CA LYS A 590 12.19 -14.26 17.85
C LYS A 590 13.35 -14.43 16.89
N ILE A 591 13.85 -13.33 16.32
CA ILE A 591 15.03 -13.35 15.45
C ILE A 591 16.26 -13.83 16.25
N LEU A 592 16.43 -13.34 17.48
CA LEU A 592 17.49 -13.80 18.38
C LEU A 592 17.38 -15.31 18.64
N TRP A 593 16.17 -15.77 18.95
CA TRP A 593 15.90 -17.17 19.27
C TRP A 593 16.29 -18.12 18.13
N ILE A 594 15.83 -17.83 16.91
CA ILE A 594 16.17 -18.61 15.70
C ILE A 594 17.69 -18.62 15.46
N LYS A 595 18.37 -17.51 15.74
CA LYS A 595 19.84 -17.44 15.62
C LYS A 595 20.55 -18.31 16.64
N ILE A 596 20.11 -18.28 17.90
CA ILE A 596 20.67 -19.11 18.97
C ILE A 596 20.46 -20.60 18.67
N GLU A 597 19.27 -21.00 18.21
CA GLU A 597 19.01 -22.38 17.78
C GLU A 597 19.95 -22.82 16.65
N LYS A 598 20.10 -21.98 15.63
CA LYS A 598 21.04 -22.25 14.53
C LYS A 598 22.50 -22.38 15.02
N TYR A 599 22.92 -21.54 15.95
CA TYR A 599 24.27 -21.61 16.52
C TYR A 599 24.43 -22.84 17.43
N LEU A 600 23.39 -23.25 18.13
CA LEU A 600 23.37 -24.47 18.93
C LEU A 600 23.52 -25.72 18.05
N ASP A 601 22.75 -25.81 16.96
CA ASP A 601 22.86 -26.91 16.00
C ASP A 601 24.25 -26.98 15.39
N LEU A 602 24.82 -25.82 15.03
CA LEU A 602 26.17 -25.74 14.49
C LEU A 602 27.24 -26.13 15.51
N TYR A 603 27.07 -25.74 16.77
CA TYR A 603 27.99 -26.10 17.85
C TYR A 603 27.99 -27.63 18.06
N ARG A 604 26.80 -28.25 18.08
CA ARG A 604 26.64 -29.72 18.19
C ARG A 604 27.20 -30.47 17.00
N GLU A 605 26.99 -29.97 15.78
CA GLU A 605 27.52 -30.63 14.57
C GLU A 605 29.05 -30.68 14.54
N LYS A 606 29.72 -29.74 15.24
CA LYS A 606 31.18 -29.59 15.22
C LYS A 606 31.88 -30.04 16.49
N ASP A 607 31.14 -30.42 17.53
CA ASP A 607 31.67 -31.09 18.73
C ASP A 607 31.88 -32.58 18.43
N VAL A 608 32.89 -32.89 17.61
CA VAL A 608 33.09 -34.23 17.03
C VAL A 608 33.58 -35.23 18.08
N ASP A 609 34.13 -34.75 19.19
CA ASP A 609 34.64 -35.57 20.28
C ASP A 609 33.65 -35.74 21.45
N ASP A 610 32.40 -35.27 21.29
CA ASP A 610 31.32 -35.29 22.30
C ASP A 610 31.80 -34.75 23.66
N SER A 611 32.73 -33.79 23.65
CA SER A 611 33.34 -33.28 24.87
C SER A 611 32.48 -32.22 25.56
N GLY A 612 31.44 -31.74 24.88
CA GLY A 612 30.59 -30.62 25.30
C GLY A 612 31.27 -29.26 25.15
N GLN A 613 32.50 -29.22 24.62
CA GLN A 613 33.32 -28.03 24.44
C GLN A 613 34.02 -28.02 23.08
N MET A 614 33.93 -26.91 22.35
CA MET A 614 34.51 -26.85 21.02
C MET A 614 36.00 -26.49 21.05
N SER A 615 36.86 -27.27 20.39
CA SER A 615 38.28 -26.95 20.27
C SER A 615 38.55 -25.77 19.33
N SER A 616 39.72 -25.14 19.46
CA SER A 616 40.16 -24.07 18.54
C SER A 616 40.17 -24.45 17.05
N ALA A 617 40.36 -25.74 16.72
CA ALA A 617 40.34 -26.25 15.36
C ALA A 617 38.91 -26.36 14.81
N GLU A 618 37.98 -26.84 15.64
CA GLU A 618 36.54 -26.93 15.31
C GLU A 618 35.91 -25.54 15.20
N MET A 619 36.30 -24.61 16.07
CA MET A 619 35.86 -23.21 16.01
C MET A 619 36.16 -22.58 14.65
N ARG A 620 37.32 -22.90 14.06
CA ARG A 620 37.69 -22.39 12.73
C ARG A 620 36.72 -22.84 11.64
N ILE A 621 36.27 -24.09 11.72
CA ILE A 621 35.34 -24.69 10.77
C ILE A 621 33.92 -24.16 11.03
N ALA A 622 33.51 -24.11 12.30
CA ALA A 622 32.21 -23.59 12.72
C ALA A 622 32.01 -22.12 12.30
N VAL A 623 33.00 -21.25 12.48
CA VAL A 623 32.92 -19.84 12.05
C VAL A 623 32.75 -19.72 10.52
N LYS A 624 33.40 -20.61 9.76
CA LYS A 624 33.26 -20.65 8.30
C LYS A 624 31.86 -21.11 7.87
N ASP A 625 31.35 -22.16 8.50
CA ASP A 625 30.02 -22.72 8.21
C ASP A 625 28.88 -21.80 8.69
N ALA A 626 29.15 -20.97 9.71
CA ALA A 626 28.30 -19.84 10.12
C ALA A 626 28.25 -18.71 9.07
N GLY A 627 29.12 -18.75 8.05
CA GLY A 627 29.15 -17.80 6.93
C GLY A 627 30.29 -16.80 6.94
N PHE A 628 31.22 -16.87 7.90
CA PHE A 628 32.34 -15.93 8.02
C PHE A 628 33.64 -16.51 7.44
N SER A 629 34.15 -15.90 6.37
CA SER A 629 35.45 -16.25 5.80
C SER A 629 36.55 -15.35 6.36
N LEU A 630 37.30 -15.84 7.34
CA LEU A 630 38.34 -15.07 8.04
C LEU A 630 39.76 -15.54 7.68
N ASN A 631 40.73 -14.61 7.72
CA ASN A 631 42.14 -14.95 7.54
C ASN A 631 42.74 -15.58 8.81
N SER A 632 43.93 -16.18 8.71
CA SER A 632 44.57 -16.87 9.84
C SER A 632 44.86 -15.94 11.03
N SER A 633 45.18 -14.66 10.79
CA SER A 633 45.42 -13.67 11.86
C SER A 633 44.16 -13.42 12.69
N LEU A 634 43.00 -13.28 12.05
CA LEU A 634 41.71 -13.05 12.70
C LEU A 634 41.25 -14.29 13.47
N HIS A 635 41.51 -15.50 12.96
CA HIS A 635 41.25 -16.72 13.71
C HIS A 635 42.10 -16.81 14.98
N GLN A 636 43.39 -16.44 14.93
CA GLN A 636 44.24 -16.42 16.12
C GLN A 636 43.73 -15.44 17.18
N ILE A 637 43.23 -14.27 16.75
CA ILE A 637 42.65 -13.26 17.66
C ILE A 637 41.36 -13.76 18.29
N ILE A 638 40.50 -14.43 17.52
CA ILE A 638 39.25 -15.01 18.01
C ILE A 638 39.54 -16.09 19.06
N VAL A 639 40.44 -17.02 18.75
CA VAL A 639 40.84 -18.08 19.70
C VAL A 639 41.42 -17.44 20.96
N ALA A 640 42.39 -16.53 20.85
CA ALA A 640 42.99 -15.87 22.01
C ALA A 640 42.00 -15.07 22.89
N ARG A 641 40.86 -14.66 22.34
CA ARG A 641 39.86 -13.86 23.07
C ARG A 641 38.75 -14.69 23.70
N TYR A 642 38.31 -15.73 23.01
CA TYR A 642 37.11 -16.50 23.35
C TYR A 642 37.41 -17.92 23.81
N SER A 643 38.66 -18.39 23.73
CA SER A 643 39.04 -19.68 24.29
C SER A 643 39.42 -19.59 25.77
N GLU A 644 39.09 -20.62 26.52
CA GLU A 644 39.54 -20.85 27.89
C GLU A 644 41.03 -21.25 27.95
N PRO A 645 41.65 -21.31 29.15
CA PRO A 645 43.06 -21.71 29.29
C PRO A 645 43.42 -23.09 28.68
N GLY A 646 42.43 -23.94 28.39
CA GLY A 646 42.58 -25.22 27.69
C GLY A 646 42.49 -25.18 26.16
N LEU A 647 42.39 -24.00 25.53
CA LEU A 647 42.12 -23.81 24.09
C LEU A 647 40.78 -24.40 23.61
N THR A 648 39.85 -24.58 24.54
CA THR A 648 38.45 -24.93 24.30
C THR A 648 37.58 -23.68 24.38
N VAL A 649 36.42 -23.72 23.73
CA VAL A 649 35.46 -22.62 23.62
C VAL A 649 34.10 -23.18 23.99
N ASP A 650 33.51 -22.67 25.06
CA ASP A 650 32.17 -23.03 25.48
C ASP A 650 31.09 -22.37 24.60
N PHE A 651 29.83 -22.76 24.81
CA PHE A 651 28.73 -22.27 24.01
C PHE A 651 28.49 -20.75 24.18
N ASP A 652 28.68 -20.20 25.39
CA ASP A 652 28.56 -18.76 25.65
C ASP A 652 29.57 -17.95 24.83
N ASN A 653 30.84 -18.33 24.90
CA ASN A 653 31.91 -17.64 24.17
C ASN A 653 31.79 -17.84 22.66
N PHE A 654 31.30 -18.99 22.20
CA PHE A 654 31.04 -19.23 20.78
C PHE A 654 29.97 -18.29 20.23
N VAL A 655 28.81 -18.21 20.88
CA VAL A 655 27.72 -17.33 20.46
C VAL A 655 28.13 -15.87 20.60
N GLY A 656 28.81 -15.50 21.70
CA GLY A 656 29.37 -14.17 21.90
C GLY A 656 30.37 -13.76 20.81
N CYS A 657 31.13 -14.70 20.26
CA CYS A 657 32.01 -14.48 19.13
C CYS A 657 31.22 -14.23 17.83
N LEU A 658 30.28 -15.10 17.47
CA LEU A 658 29.52 -15.00 16.22
C LEU A 658 28.65 -13.74 16.17
N ILE A 659 27.97 -13.41 17.28
CA ILE A 659 27.17 -12.19 17.39
C ILE A 659 28.05 -10.96 17.19
N ARG A 660 29.24 -10.93 17.80
CA ARG A 660 30.16 -9.78 17.68
C ARG A 660 30.76 -9.68 16.27
N LEU A 661 31.10 -10.80 15.64
CA LEU A 661 31.51 -10.81 14.23
C LEU A 661 30.38 -10.27 13.35
N GLU A 662 29.15 -10.72 13.56
CA GLU A 662 27.99 -10.25 12.80
C GLU A 662 27.79 -8.74 12.94
N THR A 663 27.89 -8.19 14.14
CA THR A 663 27.83 -6.73 14.37
C THR A 663 28.95 -6.00 13.61
N LEU A 664 30.18 -6.51 13.65
CA LEU A 664 31.31 -5.88 12.96
C LEU A 664 31.15 -5.92 11.44
N PHE A 665 30.65 -7.04 10.89
CA PHE A 665 30.40 -7.19 9.46
C PHE A 665 29.19 -6.41 8.97
N SER A 666 28.19 -6.15 9.80
CA SER A 666 27.04 -5.31 9.44
C SER A 666 27.38 -3.81 9.40
N GLU A 667 28.39 -3.37 10.17
CA GLU A 667 28.87 -1.97 10.17
C GLU A 667 29.84 -1.64 9.02
N LEU A 668 30.49 -2.65 8.42
CA LEU A 668 31.51 -2.51 7.37
C LEU A 668 31.02 -1.84 6.04
N PRO A 669 29.82 -2.14 5.50
CA PRO A 669 29.31 -1.51 4.28
C PRO A 669 29.04 0.00 4.42
N LEU A 670 28.66 0.46 5.62
CA LEU A 670 28.39 1.87 5.91
C LEU A 670 29.67 2.72 5.84
N TYR A 671 30.81 2.16 6.24
CA TYR A 671 32.09 2.86 6.22
C TYR A 671 32.67 2.96 4.79
N THR A 672 32.57 1.90 3.98
CA THR A 672 33.14 1.85 2.62
C THR A 672 32.45 2.78 1.63
N HIS A 673 31.15 3.08 1.80
CA HIS A 673 30.44 4.03 0.94
C HIS A 673 30.85 5.49 1.14
N THR A 674 31.41 5.86 2.31
CA THR A 674 31.79 7.25 2.62
C THR A 674 33.17 7.67 2.08
N HIS A 675 34.02 6.70 1.69
CA HIS A 675 35.38 6.95 1.24
C HIS A 675 35.68 6.14 -0.03
N THR A 676 35.13 6.58 -1.16
CA THR A 676 35.53 6.11 -2.49
C THR A 676 36.12 7.24 -3.31
N HIS A 677 37.27 7.77 -2.89
CA HIS A 677 38.27 8.25 -3.84
C HIS A 677 39.65 8.04 -3.23
N THR A 678 40.44 7.21 -3.91
CA THR A 678 41.82 6.80 -3.61
C THR A 678 42.03 6.10 -2.27
N HIS A 679 42.13 4.77 -2.27
CA HIS A 679 43.21 3.98 -1.63
C HIS A 679 42.87 2.48 -1.66
N THR A 680 43.91 1.66 -1.84
CA THR A 680 43.90 0.25 -2.26
C THR A 680 43.35 -0.73 -1.21
N HIS A 681 42.85 -1.88 -1.69
CA HIS A 681 42.35 -3.08 -0.97
C HIS A 681 43.15 -3.56 0.26
N THR A 682 44.39 -3.11 0.45
CA THR A 682 45.26 -3.43 1.59
C THR A 682 44.85 -2.73 2.89
N HIS A 683 44.22 -1.54 2.83
CA HIS A 683 43.86 -0.79 4.06
C HIS A 683 42.60 -1.30 4.76
N THR A 684 41.70 -2.01 4.08
CA THR A 684 40.48 -2.56 4.70
C THR A 684 40.82 -3.72 5.65
N VAL A 685 41.77 -4.58 5.27
CA VAL A 685 42.27 -5.67 6.13
C VAL A 685 43.06 -5.10 7.31
N VAL A 686 43.91 -4.10 7.09
CA VAL A 686 44.65 -3.42 8.17
C VAL A 686 43.71 -2.65 9.10
N TRP A 687 42.63 -2.05 8.60
CA TRP A 687 41.62 -1.39 9.42
C TRP A 687 40.79 -2.40 10.21
N ILE A 688 40.39 -3.53 9.61
CA ILE A 688 39.76 -4.65 10.30
C ILE A 688 40.69 -5.20 11.40
N GLU A 689 41.97 -5.44 11.13
CA GLU A 689 42.94 -5.86 12.14
C GLU A 689 43.11 -4.80 13.25
N THR A 690 43.23 -3.52 12.90
CA THR A 690 43.45 -2.43 13.89
C THR A 690 42.21 -2.13 14.73
N VAL A 691 41.01 -2.21 14.14
CA VAL A 691 39.73 -2.01 14.82
C VAL A 691 39.35 -3.25 15.62
N LEU A 692 39.49 -4.48 15.09
CA LEU A 692 39.31 -5.70 15.91
C LEU A 692 40.30 -5.72 17.09
N ILE A 693 41.58 -5.38 16.89
CA ILE A 693 42.55 -5.35 17.98
C ILE A 693 42.17 -4.30 19.03
N ARG A 694 41.73 -3.09 18.63
CA ARG A 694 41.29 -2.07 19.61
C ARG A 694 39.94 -2.39 20.28
N PHE A 695 38.98 -2.96 19.57
CA PHE A 695 37.64 -3.30 20.11
C PHE A 695 37.59 -4.61 20.90
N LEU A 696 38.53 -5.53 20.70
CA LEU A 696 38.62 -6.76 21.48
C LEU A 696 39.42 -6.57 22.78
N PHE A 697 40.36 -5.63 22.85
CA PHE A 697 41.22 -5.41 24.03
C PHE A 697 40.71 -4.38 25.05
N LEU A 698 39.67 -3.58 24.77
CA LEU A 698 39.27 -2.46 25.63
C LEU A 698 38.45 -2.80 26.90
N HIS A 699 38.28 -4.07 27.25
CA HIS A 699 37.72 -4.48 28.55
C HIS A 699 38.44 -5.70 29.15
N ARG A 700 39.74 -5.55 29.43
CA ARG A 700 40.32 -6.14 30.64
C ARG A 700 40.55 -4.99 31.62
N ASN A 701 39.72 -4.93 32.65
CA ASN A 701 39.95 -4.04 33.79
C ASN A 701 41.37 -4.29 34.31
N THR A 702 42.16 -3.22 34.33
CA THR A 702 43.26 -3.05 35.26
C THR A 702 42.75 -3.23 36.68
N GLN A 703 43.00 -4.41 37.27
CA GLN A 703 43.38 -4.51 38.67
C GLN A 703 44.66 -5.34 38.72
N CYS A 704 45.71 -4.72 39.26
CA CYS A 704 47.06 -5.25 39.49
C CYS A 704 47.00 -6.69 40.06
N ILE A 705 47.89 -7.64 39.72
CA ILE A 705 49.35 -7.65 39.58
C ILE A 705 49.75 -8.64 38.50
#